data_AF-A0A955NRL5-F1
#
_entry.id   AF-A0A955NRL5-F1
#
_cell.length_a   1.000
_cell.length_b   1.000
_cell.length_c   1.000
_cell.angle_alpha   90.00
_cell.angle_beta   90.00
_cell.angle_gamma   90.00
#
_symmetry.space_group_name_H-M   'P 1'
#
loop_
_entity.id
_entity.type
_entity.pdbx_description
1 polymer ?
#
loop_
_entity_poly.entity_id
_entity_poly.type
_entity_poly.pdbx_seq_one_letter_code
_entity_poly.pdbx_strand_id
1 'polypeptide(L)'
;GFIDEEDARIMFPQGHGDAYGHYLTAIKFYYDLLRNQSFNWPIRSEAVLVNQTPITVSFAHERKFARAASAKAKAGVEILNLTYREQYQENPSFQWMGYPDPVGDRHWGVTEWARRAHMGAQFDWLTADSRLPAVDENPEHEGTLRQVDRTTVAELRELPDLAEQIQNKLDEADAGLNPLGLSKNVVPFDISPSDIAAGKTHFSQIYDRAVQMLDNAVVVFNHANQFGNSLRRNQDQEVQFNNNVDDREADFNNRLIELFGYPYPEDRNPVTGDVYGINYIGPDLYHFSYVDSEDVLGFDLPEGDRFSVTFNVPTVNPTNGVLTTIPSEPVEFNRVPGYGLIKPREFTLPRKAPGEIQLARSDLLQATLKLKNSIGDYDEGLNDIESTARLLRSFYNITGAQIAIQWGALAEKTALDIAIAGMRSLQLNFQMGARLAEKSADAIAEALPDNFLAGTSNGGDLTSVARSAIKLGGVVIAEGFSAASDAFSLAELRFEQSKDLVGAQAEINVQLLSNNLEARTRVSELQAKIRNLNNIEVEVYSRMEDVRQASGRYLAAIAKGQRLLEDRTRFRQQTAADVSNYRYKDMAFRVFRNDALQKYRAQFDLAVQYIYLAAKAYDFETNLLGADNQSGENFFSSIIRERTIGQVQDGEPLVGRGLSDILARMNQNFAVLEGQLGFNNPQTETNRFSLRQELFRVAGTGESSDLTWQEVLESHRVEDLRSNEDFRRYCDPLRVIVNSPNPQPGIVIPIETTIQNGLNFFGWPLSGGDSNYSTSNFATKIRSVGVWFNNYNSTATANGLTQTPRVFLVPAGADVLRVPTVEIGEPREWLINDQVIPVPFPLNSLSLMGNRDWLPSLDNFGGQSDFGRPRRFGDFRAYHDGGSFNQNEVVSDNRLIGRSVWNTRWLLIIPGSNLVSNPDQGLDRFIYGSGAPGEGIKDILIFFQTYAYTSGKATE
;
A
#
# COMPACT_ATOMS: atom_id res chain seq x y z
N GLY A 1 -34.01 8.21 5.54
CA GLY A 1 -34.11 6.81 5.11
C GLY A 1 -33.42 5.96 6.16
N PHE A 2 -33.88 4.74 6.36
CA PHE A 2 -33.03 3.74 7.00
C PHE A 2 -31.89 3.44 6.05
N ILE A 3 -30.67 3.40 6.56
CA ILE A 3 -29.51 2.96 5.79
C ILE A 3 -29.71 1.46 5.53
N ASP A 4 -29.80 1.07 4.27
CA ASP A 4 -30.00 -0.32 3.82
C ASP A 4 -28.75 -0.89 3.14
N GLU A 5 -28.83 -2.13 2.65
CA GLU A 5 -27.71 -2.77 1.93
C GLU A 5 -27.33 -2.05 0.62
N GLU A 6 -28.24 -1.29 0.01
CA GLU A 6 -27.99 -0.52 -1.21
C GLU A 6 -27.18 0.75 -0.88
N ASP A 7 -27.54 1.43 0.21
CA ASP A 7 -26.79 2.56 0.78
C ASP A 7 -25.39 2.14 1.24
N ALA A 8 -25.28 0.98 1.90
CA ALA A 8 -24.00 0.43 2.34
C ALA A 8 -23.12 -0.02 1.16
N ARG A 9 -23.71 -0.53 0.07
CA ARG A 9 -23.01 -0.82 -1.20
C ARG A 9 -22.47 0.44 -1.86
N ILE A 10 -23.20 1.56 -1.81
CA ILE A 10 -22.77 2.85 -2.35
C ILE A 10 -21.66 3.47 -1.48
N MET A 11 -21.78 3.41 -0.16
CA MET A 11 -20.79 3.97 0.78
C MET A 11 -19.52 3.13 0.92
N PHE A 12 -19.61 1.80 0.79
CA PHE A 12 -18.49 0.85 0.93
C PHE A 12 -18.47 -0.15 -0.23
N PRO A 13 -18.10 0.27 -1.46
CA PRO A 13 -18.10 -0.61 -2.64
C PRO A 13 -17.13 -1.81 -2.53
N GLN A 14 -16.19 -1.77 -1.58
CA GLN A 14 -15.29 -2.90 -1.24
C GLN A 14 -15.83 -3.80 -0.12
N GLY A 15 -16.96 -3.44 0.51
CA GLY A 15 -17.45 -4.03 1.77
C GLY A 15 -18.56 -5.08 1.64
N HIS A 16 -19.06 -5.39 0.43
CA HIS A 16 -20.22 -6.26 0.23
C HIS A 16 -20.01 -7.52 -0.63
N GLY A 17 -18.80 -7.80 -1.10
CA GLY A 17 -18.52 -9.01 -1.87
C GLY A 17 -17.36 -9.77 -1.25
N ASP A 18 -17.52 -11.07 -1.07
CA ASP A 18 -16.40 -11.97 -0.88
C ASP A 18 -15.28 -11.62 -1.89
N ALA A 19 -14.03 -11.56 -1.43
CA ALA A 19 -12.89 -11.21 -2.30
C ALA A 19 -12.88 -12.09 -3.57
N TYR A 20 -13.33 -13.34 -3.43
CA TYR A 20 -13.56 -14.27 -4.52
C TYR A 20 -14.57 -13.74 -5.56
N GLY A 21 -15.76 -13.30 -5.15
CA GLY A 21 -16.77 -12.69 -6.01
C GLY A 21 -16.29 -11.40 -6.71
N HIS A 22 -15.45 -10.60 -6.05
CA HIS A 22 -14.84 -9.42 -6.68
C HIS A 22 -13.91 -9.81 -7.84
N TYR A 23 -12.99 -10.74 -7.63
CA TYR A 23 -12.12 -11.23 -8.69
C TYR A 23 -12.89 -12.00 -9.76
N LEU A 24 -13.94 -12.74 -9.37
CA LEU A 24 -14.83 -13.41 -10.29
C LEU A 24 -15.52 -12.40 -11.22
N THR A 25 -15.97 -11.26 -10.69
CA THR A 25 -16.58 -10.19 -11.49
C THR A 25 -15.57 -9.56 -12.44
N ALA A 26 -14.33 -9.32 -11.98
CA ALA A 26 -13.25 -8.79 -12.82
C ALA A 26 -12.93 -9.72 -14.01
N ILE A 27 -12.92 -11.04 -13.79
CA ILE A 27 -12.65 -12.04 -14.81
C ILE A 27 -13.87 -12.26 -15.72
N LYS A 28 -15.10 -12.19 -15.17
CA LYS A 28 -16.35 -12.40 -15.91
C LYS A 28 -16.46 -11.49 -17.13
N PHE A 29 -16.07 -10.23 -17.00
CA PHE A 29 -16.03 -9.27 -18.11
C PHE A 29 -15.20 -9.79 -19.30
N TYR A 30 -14.02 -10.35 -19.05
CA TYR A 30 -13.18 -10.94 -20.10
C TYR A 30 -13.83 -12.17 -20.75
N TYR A 31 -14.47 -13.03 -19.95
CA TYR A 31 -15.21 -14.18 -20.50
C TYR A 31 -16.44 -13.76 -21.31
N ASP A 32 -17.12 -12.67 -20.95
CA ASP A 32 -18.23 -12.11 -21.74
C ASP A 32 -17.71 -11.56 -23.08
N LEU A 33 -16.58 -10.84 -23.07
CA LEU A 33 -15.92 -10.37 -24.29
C LEU A 33 -15.47 -11.53 -25.18
N LEU A 34 -14.83 -12.55 -24.63
CA LEU A 34 -14.36 -13.73 -25.37
C LEU A 34 -15.49 -14.52 -26.07
N ARG A 35 -16.72 -14.41 -25.56
CA ARG A 35 -17.92 -15.02 -26.16
C ARG A 35 -18.52 -14.19 -27.29
N ASN A 36 -18.12 -12.92 -27.44
CA ASN A 36 -18.63 -12.05 -28.48
C ASN A 36 -17.87 -12.29 -29.80
N GLN A 37 -18.59 -12.65 -30.87
CA GLN A 37 -18.02 -12.96 -32.19
C GLN A 37 -17.28 -11.76 -32.83
N SER A 38 -17.62 -10.53 -32.45
CA SER A 38 -16.96 -9.33 -32.94
C SER A 38 -15.76 -8.90 -32.11
N PHE A 39 -15.50 -9.56 -30.98
CA PHE A 39 -14.36 -9.25 -30.13
C PHE A 39 -13.11 -9.98 -30.60
N ASN A 40 -12.05 -9.20 -30.85
CA ASN A 40 -10.69 -9.70 -30.96
C ASN A 40 -9.95 -9.29 -29.68
N TRP A 41 -9.00 -10.12 -29.23
CA TRP A 41 -8.12 -9.81 -28.10
C TRP A 41 -6.75 -9.37 -28.64
N PRO A 42 -6.59 -8.09 -29.03
CA PRO A 42 -5.32 -7.61 -29.55
C PRO A 42 -4.32 -7.46 -28.40
N ILE A 43 -3.11 -7.97 -28.61
CA ILE A 43 -1.96 -7.63 -27.76
C ILE A 43 -1.68 -6.14 -27.96
N ARG A 44 -1.94 -5.33 -26.93
CA ARG A 44 -1.76 -3.87 -26.95
C ARG A 44 -0.79 -3.42 -25.88
N SER A 45 0.05 -2.45 -26.22
CA SER A 45 0.95 -1.79 -25.28
C SER A 45 0.29 -0.61 -24.59
N GLU A 46 0.56 -0.47 -23.29
CA GLU A 46 0.09 0.61 -22.41
C GLU A 46 1.31 1.39 -21.89
N ALA A 47 1.28 2.71 -21.97
CA ALA A 47 2.32 3.55 -21.39
C ALA A 47 2.02 3.77 -19.90
N VAL A 48 2.88 3.27 -19.02
CA VAL A 48 2.80 3.51 -17.57
C VAL A 48 3.86 4.54 -17.19
N LEU A 49 3.45 5.57 -16.44
CA LEU A 49 4.36 6.59 -15.95
C LEU A 49 5.11 6.09 -14.70
N VAL A 50 6.44 6.04 -14.78
CA VAL A 50 7.33 5.83 -13.63
C VAL A 50 8.20 7.08 -13.50
N ASN A 51 8.13 7.79 -12.37
CA ASN A 51 8.83 9.07 -12.18
C ASN A 51 8.60 10.06 -13.35
N GLN A 52 7.35 10.19 -13.80
CA GLN A 52 6.96 11.08 -14.91
C GLN A 52 7.56 10.71 -16.28
N THR A 53 8.28 9.58 -16.39
CA THR A 53 8.75 9.05 -17.67
C THR A 53 7.77 7.98 -18.16
N PRO A 54 7.18 8.12 -19.36
CA PRO A 54 6.29 7.11 -19.91
C PRO A 54 7.12 5.90 -20.33
N ILE A 55 6.94 4.79 -19.62
CA ILE A 55 7.52 3.49 -19.98
C ILE A 55 6.43 2.70 -20.71
N THR A 56 6.68 2.38 -21.98
CA THR A 56 5.80 1.49 -22.74
C THR A 56 5.94 0.08 -22.19
N VAL A 57 4.90 -0.40 -21.52
CA VAL A 57 4.76 -1.80 -21.14
C VAL A 57 3.85 -2.42 -22.20
N SER A 58 4.23 -3.52 -22.83
CA SER A 58 3.24 -4.28 -23.60
C SER A 58 2.22 -4.92 -22.63
N PHE A 59 1.09 -5.49 -23.06
CA PHE A 59 0.18 -6.38 -22.28
C PHE A 59 -0.70 -5.78 -21.15
N ALA A 60 -1.66 -4.93 -21.51
CA ALA A 60 -2.70 -4.49 -20.56
C ALA A 60 -3.70 -5.60 -20.17
N HIS A 61 -4.25 -6.36 -21.12
CA HIS A 61 -5.43 -7.20 -20.85
C HIS A 61 -5.11 -8.61 -20.36
N GLU A 62 -4.14 -9.28 -20.97
CA GLU A 62 -3.70 -10.65 -20.66
C GLU A 62 -3.14 -10.73 -19.25
N ARG A 63 -2.28 -9.78 -18.89
CA ARG A 63 -1.71 -9.69 -17.54
C ARG A 63 -2.76 -9.30 -16.51
N LYS A 64 -3.68 -8.37 -16.83
CA LYS A 64 -4.80 -8.03 -15.92
C LYS A 64 -5.72 -9.25 -15.69
N PHE A 65 -6.00 -10.03 -16.73
CA PHE A 65 -6.75 -11.29 -16.61
C PHE A 65 -6.00 -12.31 -15.76
N ALA A 66 -4.74 -12.63 -16.10
CA ALA A 66 -3.94 -13.62 -15.36
C ALA A 66 -3.74 -13.22 -13.89
N ARG A 67 -3.56 -11.93 -13.60
CA ARG A 67 -3.46 -11.40 -12.25
C ARG A 67 -4.76 -11.51 -11.48
N ALA A 68 -5.90 -11.18 -12.10
CA ALA A 68 -7.21 -11.37 -11.48
C ALA A 68 -7.51 -12.85 -11.23
N ALA A 69 -7.16 -13.73 -12.18
CA ALA A 69 -7.26 -15.18 -12.05
C ALA A 69 -6.44 -15.75 -10.90
N SER A 70 -5.15 -15.39 -10.82
CA SER A 70 -4.29 -15.78 -9.70
C SER A 70 -4.87 -15.28 -8.37
N ALA A 71 -5.33 -14.02 -8.30
CA ALA A 71 -5.95 -13.48 -7.10
C ALA A 71 -7.26 -14.21 -6.70
N LYS A 72 -8.09 -14.59 -7.68
CA LYS A 72 -9.28 -15.43 -7.45
C LYS A 72 -8.89 -16.80 -6.90
N ALA A 73 -7.90 -17.45 -7.50
CA ALA A 73 -7.42 -18.76 -7.06
C ALA A 73 -6.84 -18.73 -5.64
N LYS A 74 -6.04 -17.70 -5.29
CA LYS A 74 -5.54 -17.45 -3.93
C LYS A 74 -6.68 -17.27 -2.92
N ALA A 75 -7.69 -16.47 -3.27
CA ALA A 75 -8.87 -16.33 -2.43
C ALA A 75 -9.59 -17.69 -2.25
N GLY A 76 -9.67 -18.49 -3.32
CA GLY A 76 -10.24 -19.84 -3.28
C GLY A 76 -9.48 -20.81 -2.36
N VAL A 77 -8.14 -20.81 -2.38
CA VAL A 77 -7.29 -21.58 -1.46
C VAL A 77 -7.61 -21.23 -0.01
N GLU A 78 -7.66 -19.94 0.31
CA GLU A 78 -7.90 -19.49 1.68
C GLU A 78 -9.32 -19.76 2.15
N ILE A 79 -10.31 -19.58 1.27
CA ILE A 79 -11.70 -19.94 1.60
C ILE A 79 -11.79 -21.44 1.87
N LEU A 80 -11.21 -22.30 1.03
CA LEU A 80 -11.21 -23.75 1.25
C LEU A 80 -10.56 -24.11 2.60
N ASN A 81 -9.38 -23.54 2.90
CA ASN A 81 -8.69 -23.76 4.17
C ASN A 81 -9.55 -23.33 5.37
N LEU A 82 -10.18 -22.16 5.30
CA LEU A 82 -11.04 -21.63 6.37
C LEU A 82 -12.33 -22.44 6.54
N THR A 83 -12.95 -22.88 5.45
CA THR A 83 -14.15 -23.74 5.47
C THR A 83 -13.80 -25.11 6.04
N TYR A 84 -12.66 -25.68 5.65
CA TYR A 84 -12.19 -26.95 6.21
C TYR A 84 -11.95 -26.84 7.72
N ARG A 85 -11.24 -25.80 8.17
CA ARG A 85 -11.03 -25.53 9.60
C ARG A 85 -12.34 -25.35 10.36
N GLU A 86 -13.30 -24.65 9.78
CA GLU A 86 -14.62 -24.42 10.39
C GLU A 86 -15.42 -25.71 10.60
N GLN A 87 -15.37 -26.61 9.61
CA GLN A 87 -16.11 -27.88 9.65
C GLN A 87 -15.33 -29.00 10.37
N TYR A 88 -14.03 -28.82 10.59
CA TYR A 88 -13.17 -29.85 11.18
C TYR A 88 -13.69 -30.37 12.52
N GLN A 89 -13.58 -31.69 12.71
CA GLN A 89 -13.77 -32.37 13.98
C GLN A 89 -12.61 -33.33 14.26
N GLU A 90 -12.20 -33.46 15.52
CA GLU A 90 -11.11 -34.37 15.88
C GLU A 90 -11.57 -35.84 15.82
N ASN A 91 -12.84 -36.10 16.12
CA ASN A 91 -13.40 -37.44 16.10
C ASN A 91 -13.62 -37.92 14.65
N PRO A 92 -12.93 -38.99 14.20
CA PRO A 92 -13.02 -39.48 12.82
C PRO A 92 -14.44 -39.85 12.39
N SER A 93 -15.27 -40.33 13.32
CA SER A 93 -16.65 -40.73 13.01
C SER A 93 -17.53 -39.57 12.53
N PHE A 94 -17.15 -38.32 12.87
CA PHE A 94 -17.90 -37.11 12.54
C PHE A 94 -17.18 -36.19 11.55
N GLN A 95 -15.96 -36.52 11.12
CA GLN A 95 -15.15 -35.65 10.25
C GLN A 95 -15.81 -35.31 8.92
N TRP A 96 -16.51 -36.25 8.29
CA TRP A 96 -17.18 -36.03 7.01
C TRP A 96 -18.47 -35.19 7.10
N MET A 97 -18.98 -34.95 8.32
CA MET A 97 -20.23 -34.23 8.54
C MET A 97 -20.02 -32.72 8.38
N GLY A 98 -20.61 -32.14 7.34
CA GLY A 98 -20.51 -30.72 7.02
C GLY A 98 -19.49 -30.39 5.92
N TYR A 99 -18.78 -31.38 5.37
CA TYR A 99 -17.91 -31.15 4.20
C TYR A 99 -18.70 -30.92 2.91
N PRO A 100 -19.79 -31.66 2.63
CA PRO A 100 -20.75 -31.26 1.60
C PRO A 100 -21.64 -30.14 2.11
N ASP A 101 -22.13 -29.31 1.19
CA ASP A 101 -23.08 -28.23 1.50
C ASP A 101 -24.33 -28.77 2.24
N PRO A 102 -24.59 -28.34 3.49
CA PRO A 102 -25.77 -28.78 4.23
C PRO A 102 -27.07 -28.13 3.73
N VAL A 103 -26.99 -27.04 2.97
CA VAL A 103 -28.13 -26.28 2.45
C VAL A 103 -27.92 -26.08 0.94
N GLY A 104 -28.51 -26.97 0.14
CA GLY A 104 -28.37 -26.95 -1.31
C GLY A 104 -28.49 -25.55 -1.93
N ASP A 105 -27.52 -25.23 -2.78
CA ASP A 105 -27.41 -24.09 -3.71
C ASP A 105 -26.72 -22.79 -3.24
N ARG A 106 -26.39 -22.57 -1.95
CA ARG A 106 -25.79 -21.26 -1.55
C ARG A 106 -24.72 -21.26 -0.45
N HIS A 107 -24.58 -22.28 0.38
CA HIS A 107 -23.63 -22.21 1.50
C HIS A 107 -22.21 -22.63 1.08
N TRP A 108 -22.12 -23.61 0.18
CA TRP A 108 -20.92 -24.27 -0.33
C TRP A 108 -20.00 -24.82 0.77
N GLY A 109 -19.93 -26.14 0.89
CA GLY A 109 -19.03 -26.83 1.81
C GLY A 109 -17.60 -26.92 1.30
N VAL A 110 -16.77 -27.67 2.03
CA VAL A 110 -15.36 -27.97 1.67
C VAL A 110 -15.28 -28.53 0.25
N THR A 111 -16.14 -29.48 -0.10
CA THR A 111 -16.10 -30.14 -1.40
C THR A 111 -16.50 -29.20 -2.54
N GLU A 112 -17.52 -28.36 -2.35
CA GLU A 112 -17.96 -27.40 -3.36
C GLU A 112 -16.91 -26.30 -3.59
N TRP A 113 -16.31 -25.77 -2.53
CA TRP A 113 -15.24 -24.78 -2.64
C TRP A 113 -14.01 -25.33 -3.34
N ALA A 114 -13.59 -26.55 -2.98
CA ALA A 114 -12.46 -27.21 -3.64
C ALA A 114 -12.71 -27.36 -5.15
N ARG A 115 -13.87 -27.89 -5.54
CA ARG A 115 -14.24 -28.06 -6.95
C ARG A 115 -14.27 -26.74 -7.71
N ARG A 116 -14.95 -25.71 -7.16
CA ARG A 116 -15.10 -24.40 -7.81
C ARG A 116 -13.77 -23.69 -7.97
N ALA A 117 -12.95 -23.66 -6.93
CA ALA A 117 -11.66 -23.00 -6.94
C ALA A 117 -10.66 -23.73 -7.85
N HIS A 118 -10.59 -25.06 -7.77
CA HIS A 118 -9.69 -25.87 -8.59
C HIS A 118 -10.04 -25.77 -10.08
N MET A 119 -11.30 -26.04 -10.44
CA MET A 119 -11.76 -25.93 -11.84
C MET A 119 -11.64 -24.50 -12.35
N GLY A 120 -11.96 -23.51 -11.51
CA GLY A 120 -11.79 -22.10 -11.84
C GLY A 120 -10.33 -21.75 -12.18
N ALA A 121 -9.37 -22.19 -11.37
CA ALA A 121 -7.95 -21.97 -11.62
C ALA A 121 -7.47 -22.65 -12.91
N GLN A 122 -7.89 -23.90 -13.16
CA GLN A 122 -7.57 -24.62 -14.39
C GLN A 122 -8.15 -23.96 -15.65
N PHE A 123 -9.41 -23.53 -15.61
CA PHE A 123 -10.05 -22.86 -16.75
C PHE A 123 -9.45 -21.49 -17.02
N ASP A 124 -9.16 -20.72 -15.97
CA ASP A 124 -8.50 -19.43 -16.12
C ASP A 124 -7.09 -19.61 -16.72
N TRP A 125 -6.33 -20.61 -16.22
CA TRP A 125 -5.00 -20.94 -16.75
C TRP A 125 -5.07 -21.29 -18.23
N LEU A 126 -5.96 -22.22 -18.62
CA LEU A 126 -6.13 -22.61 -20.02
C LEU A 126 -6.51 -21.42 -20.90
N THR A 127 -7.39 -20.55 -20.38
CA THR A 127 -7.83 -19.35 -21.10
C THR A 127 -6.68 -18.40 -21.34
N ALA A 128 -5.90 -18.07 -20.30
CA ALA A 128 -4.75 -17.18 -20.41
C ALA A 128 -3.64 -17.78 -21.29
N ASP A 129 -3.33 -19.07 -21.11
CA ASP A 129 -2.30 -19.79 -21.86
C ASP A 129 -2.63 -19.86 -23.36
N SER A 130 -3.91 -20.05 -23.71
CA SER A 130 -4.35 -20.06 -25.13
C SER A 130 -4.23 -18.71 -25.84
N ARG A 131 -4.11 -17.60 -25.10
CA ARG A 131 -4.04 -16.24 -25.65
C ARG A 131 -2.62 -15.69 -25.73
N LEU A 132 -1.71 -16.23 -24.92
CA LEU A 132 -0.31 -15.81 -24.90
C LEU A 132 0.54 -16.72 -25.80
N PRO A 133 1.35 -16.16 -26.71
CA PRO A 133 2.24 -16.95 -27.54
C PRO A 133 3.34 -17.60 -26.68
N ALA A 134 3.87 -18.73 -27.15
CA ALA A 134 4.90 -19.45 -26.40
C ALA A 134 6.23 -18.71 -26.37
N VAL A 135 6.53 -17.94 -27.43
CA VAL A 135 7.71 -17.09 -27.62
C VAL A 135 7.26 -15.81 -28.32
N ASP A 136 7.81 -14.66 -27.94
CA ASP A 136 7.63 -13.42 -28.69
C ASP A 136 8.50 -13.48 -29.95
N GLU A 137 7.87 -13.42 -31.13
CA GLU A 137 8.57 -13.54 -32.42
C GLU A 137 9.39 -12.28 -32.78
N ASN A 138 9.25 -11.16 -32.06
CA ASN A 138 10.00 -9.94 -32.33
C ASN A 138 11.32 -9.89 -31.52
N PRO A 139 12.50 -9.94 -32.18
CA PRO A 139 13.80 -9.88 -31.51
C PRO A 139 14.05 -8.58 -30.75
N GLU A 140 13.43 -7.46 -31.15
CA GLU A 140 13.57 -6.17 -30.44
C GLU A 140 12.88 -6.16 -29.06
N HIS A 141 12.03 -7.16 -28.79
CA HIS A 141 11.33 -7.26 -27.53
C HIS A 141 12.11 -8.06 -26.48
N GLU A 142 13.04 -8.93 -26.89
CA GLU A 142 13.76 -9.85 -26.01
C GLU A 142 14.46 -9.13 -24.86
N GLY A 143 14.19 -9.54 -23.61
CA GLY A 143 14.79 -8.94 -22.41
C GLY A 143 14.26 -7.54 -22.05
N THR A 144 13.24 -7.04 -22.77
CA THR A 144 12.59 -5.75 -22.50
C THR A 144 11.20 -5.93 -21.89
N LEU A 145 10.63 -4.85 -21.33
CA LEU A 145 9.22 -4.80 -20.88
C LEU A 145 8.18 -4.92 -22.02
N ARG A 146 8.64 -5.10 -23.27
CA ARG A 146 7.79 -5.31 -24.44
C ARG A 146 7.63 -6.79 -24.82
N GLN A 147 8.45 -7.69 -24.26
CA GLN A 147 8.39 -9.14 -24.53
C GLN A 147 7.06 -9.74 -24.10
N VAL A 148 6.29 -10.25 -25.06
CA VAL A 148 4.96 -10.84 -24.86
C VAL A 148 5.04 -12.34 -25.05
N ASP A 149 5.30 -13.09 -23.99
CA ASP A 149 5.20 -14.56 -24.03
C ASP A 149 4.85 -15.16 -22.68
N ARG A 150 4.57 -16.47 -22.68
CA ARG A 150 4.22 -17.23 -21.46
C ARG A 150 5.32 -17.20 -20.38
N THR A 151 6.56 -16.85 -20.71
CA THR A 151 7.66 -16.75 -19.73
C THR A 151 7.62 -15.45 -18.94
N THR A 152 7.01 -14.40 -19.49
CA THR A 152 6.92 -13.07 -18.88
C THR A 152 5.71 -12.87 -17.95
N VAL A 153 4.71 -13.75 -18.01
CA VAL A 153 3.50 -13.71 -17.17
C VAL A 153 3.63 -14.72 -16.02
N ALA A 154 4.19 -14.28 -14.89
CA ALA A 154 4.46 -15.13 -13.74
C ALA A 154 3.19 -15.82 -13.19
N GLU A 155 2.04 -15.16 -13.26
CA GLU A 155 0.77 -15.68 -12.76
C GLU A 155 0.29 -16.94 -13.51
N LEU A 156 0.77 -17.19 -14.74
CA LEU A 156 0.50 -18.44 -15.46
C LEU A 156 1.17 -19.66 -14.81
N ARG A 157 2.33 -19.47 -14.19
CA ARG A 157 3.00 -20.56 -13.45
C ARG A 157 2.36 -20.77 -12.08
N GLU A 158 1.85 -19.71 -11.49
CA GLU A 158 1.24 -19.74 -10.17
C GLU A 158 -0.13 -20.43 -10.16
N LEU A 159 -0.94 -20.30 -11.23
CA LEU A 159 -2.28 -20.91 -11.28
C LEU A 159 -2.29 -22.44 -11.12
N PRO A 160 -1.44 -23.22 -11.82
CA PRO A 160 -1.29 -24.66 -11.58
C PRO A 160 -0.87 -24.99 -10.15
N ASP A 161 0.09 -24.27 -9.58
CA ASP A 161 0.55 -24.47 -8.20
C ASP A 161 -0.59 -24.24 -7.19
N LEU A 162 -1.41 -23.21 -7.42
CA LEU A 162 -2.60 -22.94 -6.59
C LEU A 162 -3.66 -24.04 -6.76
N ALA A 163 -3.85 -24.57 -7.98
CA ALA A 163 -4.77 -25.68 -8.21
C ALA A 163 -4.30 -26.96 -7.49
N GLU A 164 -2.99 -27.23 -7.49
CA GLU A 164 -2.38 -28.34 -6.73
C GLU A 164 -2.54 -28.13 -5.22
N GLN A 165 -2.33 -26.92 -4.70
CA GLN A 165 -2.60 -26.61 -3.28
C GLN A 165 -4.06 -26.87 -2.89
N ILE A 166 -5.01 -26.52 -3.76
CA ILE A 166 -6.43 -26.81 -3.54
C ILE A 166 -6.68 -28.32 -3.50
N GLN A 167 -6.08 -29.07 -4.43
CA GLN A 167 -6.21 -30.53 -4.47
C GLN A 167 -5.63 -31.16 -3.20
N ASN A 168 -4.40 -30.78 -2.82
CA ASN A 168 -3.75 -31.28 -1.60
C ASN A 168 -4.59 -30.98 -0.35
N LYS A 169 -5.21 -29.80 -0.27
CA LYS A 169 -6.08 -29.45 0.87
C LYS A 169 -7.35 -30.30 0.91
N LEU A 170 -7.91 -30.66 -0.25
CA LEU A 170 -9.05 -31.57 -0.34
C LEU A 170 -8.63 -33.00 0.04
N ASP A 171 -7.48 -33.48 -0.44
CA ASP A 171 -6.95 -34.80 -0.11
C ASP A 171 -6.65 -34.93 1.40
N GLU A 172 -6.13 -33.88 2.02
CA GLU A 172 -5.98 -33.79 3.48
C GLU A 172 -7.32 -33.92 4.21
N ALA A 173 -8.36 -33.23 3.72
CA ALA A 173 -9.70 -33.30 4.28
C ALA A 173 -10.31 -34.70 4.14
N ASP A 174 -10.17 -35.32 2.96
CA ASP A 174 -10.66 -36.67 2.67
C ASP A 174 -9.93 -37.74 3.52
N ALA A 175 -8.64 -37.53 3.80
CA ALA A 175 -7.87 -38.36 4.71
C ALA A 175 -8.11 -38.06 6.21
N GLY A 176 -8.93 -37.05 6.53
CA GLY A 176 -9.25 -36.67 7.91
C GLY A 176 -8.05 -36.10 8.68
N LEU A 177 -7.06 -35.57 7.97
CA LEU A 177 -5.84 -35.01 8.56
C LEU A 177 -6.15 -33.75 9.36
N ASN A 178 -5.19 -33.26 10.16
CA ASN A 178 -5.38 -32.00 10.87
C ASN A 178 -5.12 -30.83 9.90
N PRO A 179 -6.04 -29.84 9.76
CA PRO A 179 -5.87 -28.68 8.87
C PRO A 179 -4.62 -27.82 9.15
N LEU A 180 -4.03 -27.96 10.34
CA LEU A 180 -2.81 -27.26 10.77
C LEU A 180 -1.52 -27.96 10.31
N GLY A 181 -1.61 -29.11 9.64
CA GLY A 181 -0.45 -29.89 9.19
C GLY A 181 0.25 -30.69 10.31
N LEU A 182 -0.37 -30.78 11.49
CA LEU A 182 0.14 -31.56 12.61
C LEU A 182 -0.32 -33.02 12.53
N SER A 183 0.48 -33.95 13.06
CA SER A 183 0.05 -35.33 13.18
C SER A 183 -1.10 -35.43 14.18
N LYS A 184 -2.13 -36.23 13.91
CA LYS A 184 -3.23 -36.49 14.87
C LYS A 184 -2.71 -36.98 16.24
N ASN A 185 -1.62 -37.73 16.16
CA ASN A 185 -0.94 -38.39 17.26
C ASN A 185 0.22 -37.56 17.82
N VAL A 186 0.29 -36.26 17.49
CA VAL A 186 1.33 -35.38 18.00
C VAL A 186 1.16 -35.18 19.51
N VAL A 187 2.23 -35.43 20.24
CA VAL A 187 2.37 -34.99 21.63
C VAL A 187 3.79 -34.43 21.77
N PRO A 188 3.96 -33.16 22.18
CA PRO A 188 5.28 -32.60 22.40
C PRO A 188 6.00 -33.39 23.48
N PHE A 189 7.25 -33.82 23.31
CA PHE A 189 8.02 -34.32 24.47
C PHE A 189 9.25 -33.49 24.78
N ASP A 190 9.48 -32.37 24.09
CA ASP A 190 10.67 -31.51 24.19
C ASP A 190 10.75 -30.73 25.50
N ILE A 191 10.59 -31.40 26.62
CA ILE A 191 10.45 -30.82 27.94
C ILE A 191 11.78 -30.91 28.69
N SER A 192 11.98 -29.92 29.55
CA SER A 192 13.16 -29.73 30.36
C SER A 192 13.10 -30.59 31.62
N PRO A 193 14.07 -31.50 31.84
CA PRO A 193 14.15 -32.30 33.05
C PRO A 193 14.35 -31.46 34.31
N SER A 194 15.07 -30.34 34.21
CA SER A 194 15.24 -29.39 35.32
C SER A 194 13.93 -28.70 35.68
N ASP A 195 13.08 -28.38 34.70
CA ASP A 195 11.79 -27.75 34.97
C ASP A 195 10.80 -28.74 35.59
N ILE A 196 10.80 -30.01 35.15
CA ILE A 196 10.08 -31.09 35.85
C ILE A 196 10.57 -31.22 37.29
N ALA A 197 11.88 -31.14 37.52
CA ALA A 197 12.46 -31.18 38.86
C ALA A 197 12.06 -29.97 39.73
N ALA A 198 11.82 -28.81 39.11
CA ALA A 198 11.34 -27.59 39.74
C ALA A 198 9.80 -27.57 39.95
N GLY A 199 9.09 -28.63 39.55
CA GLY A 199 7.64 -28.76 39.73
C GLY A 199 6.81 -28.29 38.54
N LYS A 200 7.41 -27.81 37.44
CA LYS A 200 6.65 -27.52 36.21
C LYS A 200 6.25 -28.82 35.54
N THR A 201 4.97 -28.99 35.26
CA THR A 201 4.44 -30.18 34.58
C THR A 201 4.76 -30.17 33.08
N HIS A 202 4.44 -31.27 32.39
CA HIS A 202 4.60 -31.36 30.93
C HIS A 202 3.75 -30.31 30.21
N PHE A 203 2.46 -30.23 30.53
CA PHE A 203 1.53 -29.23 30.03
C PHE A 203 2.04 -27.81 30.27
N SER A 204 2.45 -27.50 31.51
CA SER A 204 2.89 -26.14 31.89
C SER A 204 4.02 -25.62 31.00
N GLN A 205 5.00 -26.47 30.67
CA GLN A 205 6.12 -26.07 29.80
C GLN A 205 5.70 -25.80 28.35
N ILE A 206 4.71 -26.53 27.82
CA ILE A 206 4.20 -26.32 26.46
C ILE A 206 3.22 -25.14 26.44
N TYR A 207 2.45 -24.96 27.50
CA TYR A 207 1.58 -23.81 27.71
C TYR A 207 2.36 -22.50 27.65
N ASP A 208 3.48 -22.39 28.35
CA ASP A 208 4.36 -21.21 28.33
C ASP A 208 4.81 -20.86 26.89
N ARG A 209 5.14 -21.87 26.07
CA ARG A 209 5.49 -21.66 24.65
C ARG A 209 4.29 -21.18 23.83
N ALA A 210 3.09 -21.68 24.11
CA ALA A 210 1.87 -21.26 23.43
C ALA A 210 1.47 -19.82 23.76
N VAL A 211 1.62 -19.40 25.03
CA VAL A 211 1.41 -18.01 25.46
C VAL A 211 2.39 -17.08 24.74
N GLN A 212 3.68 -17.42 24.71
CA GLN A 212 4.67 -16.62 23.98
C GLN A 212 4.35 -16.48 22.49
N MET A 213 3.76 -17.52 21.86
CA MET A 213 3.38 -17.46 20.45
C MET A 213 2.12 -16.65 20.19
N LEU A 214 1.17 -16.66 21.13
CA LEU A 214 0.01 -15.76 21.12
C LEU A 214 0.45 -14.29 21.23
N ASP A 215 1.38 -13.98 22.13
CA ASP A 215 1.94 -12.64 22.29
C ASP A 215 2.62 -12.14 21.01
N ASN A 216 3.42 -12.98 20.37
CA ASN A 216 4.01 -12.65 19.08
C ASN A 216 2.95 -12.34 18.02
N ALA A 217 1.82 -13.07 18.02
CA ALA A 217 0.71 -12.76 17.12
C ALA A 217 0.06 -11.41 17.43
N VAL A 218 -0.08 -11.03 18.71
CA VAL A 218 -0.57 -9.70 19.13
C VAL A 218 0.35 -8.59 18.62
N VAL A 219 1.66 -8.76 18.75
CA VAL A 219 2.65 -7.77 18.27
C VAL A 219 2.53 -7.55 16.75
N VAL A 220 2.47 -8.63 15.97
CA VAL A 220 2.34 -8.55 14.50
C VAL A 220 0.98 -7.98 14.09
N PHE A 221 -0.10 -8.32 14.81
CA PHE A 221 -1.43 -7.75 14.58
C PHE A 221 -1.45 -6.23 14.80
N ASN A 222 -0.86 -5.77 15.91
CA ASN A 222 -0.77 -4.34 16.22
C ASN A 222 0.04 -3.58 15.16
N HIS A 223 1.13 -4.18 14.65
CA HIS A 223 1.89 -3.63 13.54
C HIS A 223 1.05 -3.51 12.25
N ALA A 224 0.28 -4.55 11.87
CA ALA A 224 -0.60 -4.48 10.71
C ALA A 224 -1.68 -3.39 10.86
N ASN A 225 -2.24 -3.22 12.06
CA ASN A 225 -3.23 -2.18 12.35
C ASN A 225 -2.69 -0.75 12.18
N GLN A 226 -1.40 -0.51 12.46
CA GLN A 226 -0.79 0.81 12.26
C GLN A 226 -0.83 1.27 10.80
N PHE A 227 -0.62 0.35 9.85
CA PHE A 227 -0.77 0.66 8.42
C PHE A 227 -2.23 0.88 8.03
N GLY A 228 -3.16 0.11 8.59
CA GLY A 228 -4.60 0.34 8.41
C GLY A 228 -5.03 1.74 8.87
N ASN A 229 -4.58 2.16 10.05
CA ASN A 229 -4.83 3.49 10.58
C ASN A 229 -4.15 4.60 9.76
N SER A 230 -2.95 4.33 9.23
CA SER A 230 -2.25 5.29 8.36
C SER A 230 -2.93 5.47 7.00
N LEU A 231 -3.54 4.40 6.46
CA LEU A 231 -4.37 4.47 5.27
C LEU A 231 -5.61 5.33 5.51
N ARG A 232 -6.34 5.12 6.63
CA ARG A 232 -7.51 5.94 6.98
C ARG A 232 -7.14 7.41 7.13
N ARG A 233 -6.05 7.72 7.85
CA ARG A 233 -5.53 9.09 7.96
C ARG A 233 -5.17 9.69 6.61
N ASN A 234 -4.64 8.90 5.67
CA ASN A 234 -4.34 9.36 4.32
C ASN A 234 -5.62 9.66 3.52
N GLN A 235 -6.66 8.84 3.66
CA GLN A 235 -7.97 9.06 3.04
C GLN A 235 -8.64 10.33 3.59
N ASP A 236 -8.60 10.55 4.90
CA ASP A 236 -9.13 11.77 5.53
C ASP A 236 -8.39 13.01 5.03
N GLN A 237 -7.05 12.94 4.88
CA GLN A 237 -6.22 14.00 4.31
C GLN A 237 -6.56 14.26 2.83
N GLU A 238 -6.81 13.22 2.04
CA GLU A 238 -7.19 13.33 0.62
C GLU A 238 -8.54 14.03 0.46
N VAL A 239 -9.53 13.70 1.28
CA VAL A 239 -10.84 14.38 1.27
C VAL A 239 -10.69 15.86 1.60
N GLN A 240 -9.91 16.20 2.62
CA GLN A 240 -9.63 17.61 2.96
C GLN A 240 -8.89 18.32 1.84
N PHE A 241 -7.92 17.66 1.20
CA PHE A 241 -7.20 18.20 0.06
C PHE A 241 -8.14 18.50 -1.11
N ASN A 242 -9.04 17.57 -1.46
CA ASN A 242 -10.02 17.77 -2.55
C ASN A 242 -10.94 18.97 -2.27
N ASN A 243 -11.49 19.06 -1.06
CA ASN A 243 -12.33 20.21 -0.67
C ASN A 243 -11.56 21.54 -0.78
N ASN A 244 -10.31 21.58 -0.31
CA ASN A 244 -9.48 22.79 -0.41
C ASN A 244 -9.17 23.16 -1.87
N VAL A 245 -9.02 22.17 -2.76
CA VAL A 245 -8.80 22.39 -4.19
C VAL A 245 -10.05 22.97 -4.84
N ASP A 246 -11.22 22.40 -4.55
CA ASP A 246 -12.50 22.87 -5.08
C ASP A 246 -12.81 24.31 -4.62
N ASP A 247 -12.61 24.60 -3.33
CA ASP A 247 -12.80 25.94 -2.77
C ASP A 247 -11.86 26.98 -3.41
N ARG A 248 -10.59 26.62 -3.63
CA ARG A 248 -9.62 27.52 -4.30
C ARG A 248 -9.92 27.72 -5.77
N GLU A 249 -10.33 26.67 -6.50
CA GLU A 249 -10.75 26.80 -7.89
C GLU A 249 -11.99 27.68 -8.02
N ALA A 250 -12.94 27.58 -7.10
CA ALA A 250 -14.10 28.46 -7.03
C ALA A 250 -13.70 29.92 -6.76
N ASP A 251 -12.79 30.18 -5.80
CA ASP A 251 -12.24 31.53 -5.55
C ASP A 251 -11.57 32.12 -6.79
N PHE A 252 -10.68 31.35 -7.44
CA PHE A 252 -10.04 31.78 -8.68
C PHE A 252 -11.08 32.11 -9.75
N ASN A 253 -12.11 31.29 -9.93
CA ASN A 253 -13.16 31.53 -10.91
C ASN A 253 -13.95 32.81 -10.60
N ASN A 254 -14.33 33.03 -9.35
CA ASN A 254 -15.06 34.24 -8.94
C ASN A 254 -14.23 35.51 -9.16
N ARG A 255 -12.95 35.51 -8.76
CA ARG A 255 -12.05 36.65 -8.96
C ARG A 255 -11.72 36.89 -10.43
N LEU A 256 -11.68 35.84 -11.25
CA LEU A 256 -11.57 36.00 -12.70
C LEU A 256 -12.83 36.63 -13.28
N ILE A 257 -14.02 36.28 -12.81
CA ILE A 257 -15.28 36.94 -13.22
C ILE A 257 -15.27 38.42 -12.80
N GLU A 258 -14.79 38.77 -11.61
CA GLU A 258 -14.70 40.17 -11.19
C GLU A 258 -13.80 41.01 -12.12
N LEU A 259 -12.71 40.42 -12.64
CA LEU A 259 -11.76 41.11 -13.51
C LEU A 259 -12.20 41.10 -14.98
N PHE A 260 -12.59 39.93 -15.48
CA PHE A 260 -12.88 39.68 -16.89
C PHE A 260 -14.38 39.77 -17.24
N GLY A 261 -15.28 39.83 -16.26
CA GLY A 261 -16.72 39.83 -16.48
C GLY A 261 -17.26 38.49 -16.99
N TYR A 262 -18.56 38.45 -17.24
CA TYR A 262 -19.20 37.33 -17.94
C TYR A 262 -19.18 37.55 -19.47
N PRO A 263 -19.10 36.48 -20.27
CA PRO A 263 -19.22 36.60 -21.72
C PRO A 263 -20.64 37.01 -22.10
N TYR A 264 -20.80 37.47 -23.34
CA TYR A 264 -22.13 37.70 -23.88
C TYR A 264 -22.88 36.36 -24.03
N PRO A 265 -24.18 36.27 -23.71
CA PRO A 265 -24.90 35.00 -23.78
C PRO A 265 -24.96 34.38 -25.18
N GLU A 266 -24.79 35.19 -26.23
CA GLU A 266 -24.81 34.78 -27.64
C GLU A 266 -23.41 34.46 -28.19
N ASP A 267 -22.37 34.68 -27.39
CA ASP A 267 -21.00 34.34 -27.74
C ASP A 267 -20.74 32.82 -27.61
N ARG A 268 -19.73 32.32 -28.33
CA ARG A 268 -19.41 30.89 -28.40
C ARG A 268 -18.21 30.55 -27.54
N ASN A 269 -18.35 29.46 -26.79
CA ASN A 269 -17.25 28.83 -26.09
C ASN A 269 -16.25 28.23 -27.10
N PRO A 270 -15.01 28.73 -27.19
CA PRO A 270 -14.04 28.25 -28.17
C PRO A 270 -13.53 26.83 -27.93
N VAL A 271 -13.84 26.22 -26.78
CA VAL A 271 -13.42 24.86 -26.45
C VAL A 271 -14.51 23.83 -26.76
N THR A 272 -15.78 24.18 -26.53
CA THR A 272 -16.91 23.26 -26.77
C THR A 272 -17.66 23.53 -28.08
N GLY A 273 -17.50 24.72 -28.66
CA GLY A 273 -18.24 25.18 -29.85
C GLY A 273 -19.68 25.63 -29.57
N ASP A 274 -20.17 25.36 -28.37
CA ASP A 274 -21.51 25.74 -27.90
C ASP A 274 -21.58 27.23 -27.56
N VAL A 275 -22.79 27.79 -27.70
CA VAL A 275 -23.08 29.14 -27.22
C VAL A 275 -23.05 29.16 -25.69
N TYR A 276 -22.42 30.16 -25.07
CA TYR A 276 -22.32 30.24 -23.60
C TYR A 276 -23.71 30.22 -22.93
N GLY A 277 -24.68 30.95 -23.49
CA GLY A 277 -26.04 31.02 -22.96
C GLY A 277 -26.16 31.78 -21.64
N ILE A 278 -27.41 32.03 -21.22
CA ILE A 278 -27.70 32.87 -20.04
C ILE A 278 -27.28 32.21 -18.70
N ASN A 279 -27.11 30.89 -18.69
CA ASN A 279 -26.79 30.12 -17.49
C ASN A 279 -25.28 29.87 -17.31
N TYR A 280 -24.43 30.46 -18.15
CA TYR A 280 -22.99 30.33 -18.00
C TYR A 280 -22.49 30.97 -16.69
N ILE A 281 -21.57 30.28 -16.01
CA ILE A 281 -21.06 30.65 -14.68
C ILE A 281 -19.54 30.89 -14.65
N GLY A 282 -18.89 30.97 -15.82
CA GLY A 282 -17.45 31.24 -15.95
C GLY A 282 -17.14 32.67 -16.42
N PRO A 283 -15.86 33.08 -16.37
CA PRO A 283 -15.40 34.37 -16.89
C PRO A 283 -15.34 34.42 -18.41
N ASP A 284 -15.43 35.62 -18.97
CA ASP A 284 -15.12 35.89 -20.37
C ASP A 284 -13.59 35.88 -20.55
N LEU A 285 -13.02 34.81 -21.10
CA LEU A 285 -11.56 34.74 -21.26
C LEU A 285 -11.08 35.24 -22.62
N TYR A 286 -11.98 35.46 -23.58
CA TYR A 286 -11.61 35.69 -24.98
C TYR A 286 -12.06 37.06 -25.48
N HIS A 287 -13.33 37.40 -25.30
CA HIS A 287 -13.91 38.69 -25.70
C HIS A 287 -13.99 39.67 -24.53
N PHE A 288 -13.15 39.46 -23.51
CA PHE A 288 -13.11 40.24 -22.28
C PHE A 288 -12.86 41.73 -22.46
N SER A 289 -12.36 42.16 -23.61
CA SER A 289 -12.22 43.60 -23.85
C SER A 289 -13.53 44.23 -24.30
N TYR A 290 -14.48 43.47 -24.88
CA TYR A 290 -15.68 44.03 -25.49
C TYR A 290 -16.53 44.84 -24.52
N VAL A 291 -16.96 46.01 -25.00
CA VAL A 291 -17.86 46.93 -24.32
C VAL A 291 -18.95 47.35 -25.29
N ASP A 292 -20.12 47.68 -24.76
CA ASP A 292 -21.25 48.20 -25.53
C ASP A 292 -20.94 49.64 -25.96
N SER A 293 -20.34 49.80 -27.15
CA SER A 293 -19.80 51.08 -27.61
C SER A 293 -20.85 52.17 -27.79
N GLU A 294 -22.09 51.82 -28.14
CA GLU A 294 -23.22 52.74 -28.25
C GLU A 294 -23.52 53.40 -26.89
N ASP A 295 -23.61 52.58 -25.84
CA ASP A 295 -23.84 53.05 -24.46
C ASP A 295 -22.69 53.92 -23.94
N VAL A 296 -21.46 53.59 -24.35
CA VAL A 296 -20.24 54.27 -23.85
C VAL A 296 -19.96 55.58 -24.58
N LEU A 297 -20.15 55.64 -25.90
CA LEU A 297 -19.79 56.76 -26.77
C LEU A 297 -20.99 57.64 -27.19
N GLY A 298 -22.21 57.12 -27.09
CA GLY A 298 -23.44 57.82 -27.50
C GLY A 298 -23.69 57.83 -29.01
N PHE A 299 -22.92 57.06 -29.79
CA PHE A 299 -23.10 56.87 -31.22
C PHE A 299 -22.56 55.50 -31.67
N ASP A 300 -23.06 55.02 -32.81
CA ASP A 300 -22.62 53.76 -33.40
C ASP A 300 -21.27 53.87 -34.10
N LEU A 301 -20.37 52.94 -33.78
CA LEU A 301 -19.14 52.73 -34.53
C LEU A 301 -19.43 51.93 -35.83
N PRO A 302 -18.57 52.06 -36.86
CA PRO A 302 -18.59 51.19 -38.04
C PRO A 302 -18.49 49.70 -37.63
N GLU A 303 -18.94 48.79 -38.50
CA GLU A 303 -18.97 47.34 -38.19
C GLU A 303 -17.57 46.74 -37.90
N GLY A 304 -16.51 47.42 -38.35
CA GLY A 304 -15.12 47.02 -38.11
C GLY A 304 -14.66 45.87 -38.99
N ASP A 305 -13.34 45.65 -39.00
CA ASP A 305 -12.72 44.53 -39.71
C ASP A 305 -12.79 43.27 -38.83
N ARG A 306 -13.29 42.16 -39.41
CA ARG A 306 -13.37 40.86 -38.73
C ARG A 306 -12.13 40.02 -38.97
N PHE A 307 -11.62 39.34 -37.95
CA PHE A 307 -10.50 38.40 -38.06
C PHE A 307 -10.59 37.30 -36.98
N SER A 308 -10.04 36.12 -37.26
CA SER A 308 -10.12 34.96 -36.35
C SER A 308 -8.77 34.59 -35.76
N VAL A 309 -8.76 34.19 -34.48
CA VAL A 309 -7.55 33.73 -33.78
C VAL A 309 -7.79 32.38 -33.12
N THR A 310 -6.86 31.44 -33.31
CA THR A 310 -6.84 30.15 -32.62
C THR A 310 -5.92 30.24 -31.40
N PHE A 311 -6.45 29.90 -30.23
CA PHE A 311 -5.70 29.92 -28.98
C PHE A 311 -5.24 28.51 -28.58
N ASN A 312 -4.12 28.44 -27.86
CA ASN A 312 -3.69 27.19 -27.21
C ASN A 312 -4.23 27.15 -25.78
N VAL A 313 -5.15 26.22 -25.52
CA VAL A 313 -5.80 26.08 -24.22
C VAL A 313 -5.15 24.94 -23.43
N PRO A 314 -4.62 25.19 -22.23
CA PRO A 314 -4.10 24.13 -21.38
C PRO A 314 -5.25 23.24 -20.87
N THR A 315 -5.26 21.99 -21.31
CA THR A 315 -6.16 20.92 -20.88
C THR A 315 -5.37 19.81 -20.20
N VAL A 316 -5.97 19.15 -19.20
CA VAL A 316 -5.37 17.97 -18.59
C VAL A 316 -5.71 16.79 -19.49
N ASN A 317 -4.69 16.12 -20.02
CA ASN A 317 -4.90 14.91 -20.79
C ASN A 317 -5.53 13.84 -19.87
N PRO A 318 -6.74 13.35 -20.19
CA PRO A 318 -7.50 12.48 -19.30
C PRO A 318 -6.84 11.12 -19.08
N THR A 319 -5.90 10.73 -19.95
CA THR A 319 -5.23 9.42 -19.92
C THR A 319 -4.00 9.41 -19.00
N ASN A 320 -3.24 10.51 -18.95
CA ASN A 320 -1.95 10.55 -18.25
C ASN A 320 -1.82 11.69 -17.23
N GLY A 321 -2.85 12.55 -17.09
CA GLY A 321 -2.86 13.66 -16.13
C GLY A 321 -1.86 14.78 -16.46
N VAL A 322 -1.21 14.72 -17.63
CA VAL A 322 -0.25 15.74 -18.07
C VAL A 322 -1.02 16.93 -18.64
N LEU A 323 -0.59 18.14 -18.29
CA LEU A 323 -1.08 19.35 -18.91
C LEU A 323 -0.63 19.38 -20.38
N THR A 324 -1.57 19.27 -21.29
CA THR A 324 -1.38 19.38 -22.74
C THR A 324 -2.09 20.62 -23.24
N THR A 325 -1.63 21.25 -24.32
CA THR A 325 -2.38 22.34 -24.96
C THR A 325 -3.17 21.80 -26.14
N ILE A 326 -4.47 22.09 -26.19
CA ILE A 326 -5.31 21.85 -27.36
C ILE A 326 -5.60 23.18 -28.06
N PRO A 327 -5.62 23.22 -29.40
CA PRO A 327 -6.09 24.40 -30.11
C PRO A 327 -7.58 24.59 -29.83
N SER A 328 -7.99 25.84 -29.60
CA SER A 328 -9.40 26.22 -29.59
C SER A 328 -9.98 26.19 -31.00
N GLU A 329 -11.31 26.16 -31.09
CA GLU A 329 -11.99 26.63 -32.29
C GLU A 329 -11.58 28.09 -32.59
N PRO A 330 -11.56 28.52 -33.86
CA PRO A 330 -11.26 29.91 -34.23
C PRO A 330 -12.20 30.89 -33.52
N VAL A 331 -11.61 31.85 -32.81
CA VAL A 331 -12.35 32.90 -32.11
C VAL A 331 -12.42 34.14 -32.99
N GLU A 332 -13.63 34.57 -33.33
CA GLU A 332 -13.87 35.73 -34.19
C GLU A 332 -13.78 37.05 -33.41
N PHE A 333 -12.97 37.98 -33.88
CA PHE A 333 -12.80 39.32 -33.33
C PHE A 333 -13.21 40.40 -34.32
N ASN A 334 -13.81 41.48 -33.83
CA ASN A 334 -14.08 42.69 -34.64
C ASN A 334 -13.22 43.84 -34.14
N ARG A 335 -12.57 44.56 -35.05
CA ARG A 335 -11.72 45.71 -34.72
C ARG A 335 -12.16 46.95 -35.48
N VAL A 336 -12.17 48.09 -34.80
CA VAL A 336 -12.25 49.41 -35.44
C VAL A 336 -10.97 50.18 -35.14
N PRO A 337 -10.20 50.61 -36.15
CA PRO A 337 -8.99 51.40 -35.95
C PRO A 337 -9.25 52.64 -35.07
N GLY A 338 -8.42 52.85 -34.05
CA GLY A 338 -8.55 53.95 -33.10
C GLY A 338 -9.55 53.71 -31.95
N TYR A 339 -10.26 52.58 -31.94
CA TYR A 339 -11.19 52.17 -30.87
C TYR A 339 -10.96 50.74 -30.37
N GLY A 340 -10.07 49.97 -31.02
CA GLY A 340 -9.72 48.60 -30.67
C GLY A 340 -10.80 47.59 -31.02
N LEU A 341 -10.84 46.54 -30.22
CA LEU A 341 -11.79 45.43 -30.34
C LEU A 341 -13.22 45.88 -30.03
N ILE A 342 -14.22 45.67 -30.89
CA ILE A 342 -15.59 46.11 -30.62
C ILE A 342 -16.57 44.94 -30.60
N LYS A 343 -17.65 45.10 -29.83
CA LYS A 343 -18.72 44.12 -29.79
C LYS A 343 -19.39 44.00 -31.17
N PRO A 344 -19.57 42.78 -31.73
CA PRO A 344 -20.40 42.57 -32.93
C PRO A 344 -21.84 43.02 -32.71
N ARG A 345 -22.47 43.56 -33.75
CA ARG A 345 -23.90 43.89 -33.75
C ARG A 345 -24.81 42.67 -33.63
N GLU A 346 -24.28 41.49 -33.91
CA GLU A 346 -24.98 40.20 -33.75
C GLU A 346 -25.22 39.84 -32.28
N PHE A 347 -24.45 40.41 -31.35
CA PHE A 347 -24.68 40.23 -29.92
C PHE A 347 -25.71 41.27 -29.47
N THR A 348 -26.96 40.84 -29.33
CA THR A 348 -28.11 41.69 -28.99
C THR A 348 -28.46 41.65 -27.50
N LEU A 349 -28.11 40.57 -26.79
CA LEU A 349 -28.36 40.42 -25.37
C LEU A 349 -27.27 41.11 -24.53
N PRO A 350 -27.62 41.69 -23.36
CA PRO A 350 -26.63 42.23 -22.45
C PRO A 350 -25.84 41.08 -21.79
N ARG A 351 -24.55 41.33 -21.51
CA ARG A 351 -23.77 40.44 -20.64
C ARG A 351 -24.30 40.49 -19.21
N LYS A 352 -24.17 39.38 -18.49
CA LYS A 352 -24.70 39.25 -17.12
C LYS A 352 -24.11 40.29 -16.15
N ALA A 353 -22.81 40.54 -16.23
CA ALA A 353 -22.13 41.64 -15.55
C ALA A 353 -20.81 41.97 -16.25
N PRO A 354 -20.43 43.27 -16.36
CA PRO A 354 -19.10 43.67 -16.77
C PRO A 354 -18.09 43.45 -15.63
N GLY A 355 -16.83 43.17 -15.97
CA GLY A 355 -15.70 43.11 -15.04
C GLY A 355 -14.89 44.41 -15.02
N GLU A 356 -13.86 44.45 -14.18
CA GLU A 356 -12.96 45.60 -14.01
C GLU A 356 -12.32 46.03 -15.35
N ILE A 357 -11.98 45.07 -16.23
CA ILE A 357 -11.35 45.38 -17.52
C ILE A 357 -12.31 46.13 -18.43
N GLN A 358 -13.57 45.70 -18.53
CA GLN A 358 -14.56 46.40 -19.36
C GLN A 358 -14.85 47.80 -18.84
N LEU A 359 -14.99 47.95 -17.52
CA LEU A 359 -15.23 49.27 -16.90
C LEU A 359 -14.05 50.22 -17.16
N ALA A 360 -12.82 49.77 -16.94
CA ALA A 360 -11.62 50.57 -17.20
C ALA A 360 -11.46 50.89 -18.70
N ARG A 361 -11.91 50.00 -19.58
CA ARG A 361 -11.93 50.25 -21.02
C ARG A 361 -12.97 51.29 -21.42
N SER A 362 -14.17 51.23 -20.86
CA SER A 362 -15.21 52.24 -21.09
C SER A 362 -14.73 53.62 -20.67
N ASP A 363 -14.07 53.73 -19.52
CA ASP A 363 -13.43 54.98 -19.05
C ASP A 363 -12.39 55.50 -20.06
N LEU A 364 -11.56 54.61 -20.61
CA LEU A 364 -10.56 54.97 -21.62
C LEU A 364 -11.18 55.47 -22.92
N LEU A 365 -12.22 54.80 -23.42
CA LEU A 365 -12.93 55.21 -24.63
C LEU A 365 -13.61 56.58 -24.45
N GLN A 366 -14.25 56.80 -23.30
CA GLN A 366 -14.88 58.10 -22.97
C GLN A 366 -13.85 59.22 -22.82
N ALA A 367 -12.73 58.96 -22.13
CA ALA A 367 -11.66 59.95 -21.99
C ALA A 367 -11.06 60.30 -23.36
N THR A 368 -10.88 59.29 -24.23
CA THR A 368 -10.33 59.48 -25.59
C THR A 368 -11.28 60.30 -26.46
N LEU A 369 -12.59 60.06 -26.38
CA LEU A 369 -13.59 60.86 -27.08
C LEU A 369 -13.59 62.33 -26.60
N LYS A 370 -13.56 62.55 -25.28
CA LYS A 370 -13.49 63.91 -24.71
C LYS A 370 -12.23 64.66 -25.14
N LEU A 371 -11.09 63.97 -25.20
CA LEU A 371 -9.85 64.53 -25.72
C LEU A 371 -9.98 64.92 -27.21
N LYS A 372 -10.53 64.03 -28.05
CA LYS A 372 -10.75 64.31 -29.47
C LYS A 372 -11.65 65.53 -29.68
N ASN A 373 -12.75 65.63 -28.94
CA ASN A 373 -13.66 66.78 -29.01
C ASN A 373 -12.94 68.07 -28.62
N SER A 374 -12.21 68.08 -27.51
CA SER A 374 -11.45 69.26 -27.05
C SER A 374 -10.35 69.69 -28.03
N ILE A 375 -9.70 68.73 -28.72
CA ILE A 375 -8.74 69.04 -29.80
C ILE A 375 -9.46 69.63 -31.02
N GLY A 376 -10.67 69.15 -31.33
CA GLY A 376 -11.53 69.72 -32.37
C GLY A 376 -11.88 71.17 -32.07
N ASP A 377 -12.29 71.46 -30.83
CA ASP A 377 -12.59 72.82 -30.36
C ASP A 377 -11.35 73.74 -30.46
N TYR A 378 -10.16 73.20 -30.14
CA TYR A 378 -8.89 73.92 -30.29
C TYR A 378 -8.56 74.22 -31.77
N ASP A 379 -8.76 73.27 -32.69
CA ASP A 379 -8.55 73.50 -34.12
C ASP A 379 -9.55 74.53 -34.68
N GLU A 380 -10.83 74.46 -34.30
CA GLU A 380 -11.83 75.44 -34.70
C GLU A 380 -11.47 76.84 -34.20
N GLY A 381 -11.09 76.97 -32.92
CA GLY A 381 -10.62 78.23 -32.34
C GLY A 381 -9.37 78.77 -33.03
N LEU A 382 -8.44 77.91 -33.42
CA LEU A 382 -7.24 78.29 -34.18
C LEU A 382 -7.58 78.74 -35.61
N ASN A 383 -8.51 78.06 -36.28
CA ASN A 383 -8.99 78.44 -37.61
C ASN A 383 -9.70 79.80 -37.58
N ASP A 384 -10.45 80.10 -36.51
CA ASP A 384 -11.10 81.38 -36.30
C ASP A 384 -10.10 82.52 -36.04
N ILE A 385 -9.04 82.25 -35.26
CA ILE A 385 -7.89 83.16 -35.09
C ILE A 385 -7.20 83.42 -36.43
N GLU A 386 -6.93 82.38 -37.22
CA GLU A 386 -6.32 82.51 -38.54
C GLU A 386 -7.20 83.30 -39.52
N SER A 387 -8.50 83.05 -39.52
CA SER A 387 -9.47 83.77 -40.36
C SER A 387 -9.50 85.26 -39.98
N THR A 388 -9.59 85.56 -38.68
CA THR A 388 -9.57 86.93 -38.14
C THR A 388 -8.24 87.63 -38.45
N ALA A 389 -7.11 86.91 -38.31
CA ALA A 389 -5.78 87.37 -38.70
C ALA A 389 -5.65 87.67 -40.20
N ARG A 390 -6.22 86.81 -41.07
CA ARG A 390 -6.25 87.03 -42.52
C ARG A 390 -7.12 88.23 -42.90
N LEU A 391 -8.25 88.45 -42.21
CA LEU A 391 -9.09 89.64 -42.38
C LEU A 391 -8.39 90.91 -41.90
N LEU A 392 -7.66 90.85 -40.80
CA LEU A 392 -6.82 91.95 -40.33
C LEU A 392 -5.72 92.27 -41.36
N ARG A 393 -5.10 91.24 -41.95
CA ARG A 393 -4.12 91.38 -43.04
C ARG A 393 -4.71 92.00 -44.31
N SER A 394 -5.93 91.61 -44.71
CA SER A 394 -6.59 92.18 -45.90
C SER A 394 -7.01 93.63 -45.67
N PHE A 395 -7.43 93.99 -44.46
CA PHE A 395 -7.67 95.37 -44.05
C PHE A 395 -6.42 96.25 -44.23
N TYR A 396 -5.25 95.81 -43.75
CA TYR A 396 -3.99 96.53 -43.94
C TYR A 396 -3.51 96.58 -45.40
N ASN A 397 -3.84 95.57 -46.22
CA ASN A 397 -3.52 95.55 -47.67
C ASN A 397 -4.44 96.45 -48.52
N ILE A 398 -5.65 96.83 -48.05
CA ILE A 398 -6.62 97.65 -48.79
C ILE A 398 -6.43 99.16 -48.55
N THR A 399 -5.79 99.58 -47.46
CA THR A 399 -5.34 100.98 -47.25
C THR A 399 -4.11 101.33 -48.09
N GLY A 400 -4.28 101.38 -49.41
CA GLY A 400 -3.27 101.86 -50.36
C GLY A 400 -3.25 103.38 -50.45
N ALA A 401 -2.42 104.04 -49.63
CA ALA A 401 -1.68 105.28 -49.97
C ALA A 401 -0.89 105.84 -48.77
N GLN A 402 0.33 105.35 -48.55
CA GLN A 402 1.58 106.10 -48.24
C GLN A 402 2.61 105.20 -47.56
N ILE A 403 3.77 105.08 -48.22
CA ILE A 403 4.97 104.35 -47.79
C ILE A 403 5.69 105.19 -46.73
N ALA A 404 5.45 104.90 -45.45
CA ALA A 404 6.32 105.26 -44.33
C ALA A 404 6.15 104.38 -43.07
N ILE A 405 5.18 103.46 -43.03
CA ILE A 405 4.96 102.52 -41.91
C ILE A 405 5.08 101.08 -42.43
N GLN A 406 6.22 100.73 -43.03
CA GLN A 406 6.48 99.34 -43.43
C GLN A 406 7.27 98.55 -42.37
N TRP A 407 8.10 99.19 -41.54
CA TRP A 407 8.91 98.45 -40.55
C TRP A 407 8.13 97.98 -39.30
N GLY A 408 7.16 98.77 -38.80
CA GLY A 408 6.30 98.37 -37.68
C GLY A 408 5.26 97.31 -38.05
N ALA A 409 4.57 97.49 -39.19
CA ALA A 409 3.57 96.55 -39.68
C ALA A 409 4.16 95.20 -40.14
N LEU A 410 5.40 95.17 -40.65
CA LEU A 410 6.11 93.91 -40.95
C LEU A 410 6.53 93.17 -39.67
N ALA A 411 6.96 93.88 -38.62
CA ALA A 411 7.31 93.28 -37.32
C ALA A 411 6.08 92.68 -36.60
N GLU A 412 4.93 93.35 -36.68
CA GLU A 412 3.67 92.87 -36.11
C GLU A 412 3.09 91.69 -36.93
N LYS A 413 3.22 91.72 -38.26
CA LYS A 413 2.86 90.59 -39.15
C LYS A 413 3.74 89.36 -38.89
N THR A 414 5.05 89.54 -38.70
CA THR A 414 5.96 88.42 -38.38
C THR A 414 5.74 87.86 -36.98
N ALA A 415 5.44 88.70 -35.98
CA ALA A 415 5.11 88.24 -34.64
C ALA A 415 3.82 87.39 -34.60
N LEU A 416 2.78 87.82 -35.34
CA LEU A 416 1.53 87.08 -35.48
C LEU A 416 1.71 85.76 -36.24
N ASP A 417 2.48 85.76 -37.34
CA ASP A 417 2.81 84.54 -38.09
C ASP A 417 3.61 83.54 -37.24
N ILE A 418 4.54 84.02 -36.39
CA ILE A 418 5.27 83.20 -35.43
C ILE A 418 4.33 82.63 -34.35
N ALA A 419 3.39 83.42 -33.84
CA ALA A 419 2.41 82.97 -32.84
C ALA A 419 1.46 81.91 -33.39
N ILE A 420 0.91 82.12 -34.60
CA ILE A 420 0.05 81.14 -35.30
C ILE A 420 0.84 79.87 -35.63
N ALA A 421 2.09 79.99 -36.12
CA ALA A 421 2.96 78.85 -36.34
C ALA A 421 3.23 78.06 -35.04
N GLY A 422 3.41 78.76 -33.91
CA GLY A 422 3.53 78.15 -32.59
C GLY A 422 2.26 77.41 -32.14
N MET A 423 1.08 77.99 -32.34
CA MET A 423 -0.22 77.36 -32.02
C MET A 423 -0.50 76.15 -32.92
N ARG A 424 -0.10 76.20 -34.20
CA ARG A 424 -0.15 75.05 -35.13
C ARG A 424 0.83 73.94 -34.73
N SER A 425 2.03 74.30 -34.29
CA SER A 425 2.97 73.32 -33.76
C SER A 425 2.41 72.61 -32.53
N LEU A 426 1.70 73.34 -31.66
CA LEU A 426 1.05 72.76 -30.49
C LEU A 426 -0.13 71.85 -30.86
N GLN A 427 -0.95 72.27 -31.84
CA GLN A 427 -2.01 71.43 -32.41
C GLN A 427 -1.48 70.09 -32.90
N LEU A 428 -0.35 70.09 -33.63
CA LEU A 428 0.28 68.86 -34.13
C LEU A 428 0.71 67.93 -32.97
N ASN A 429 1.17 68.51 -31.85
CA ASN A 429 1.50 67.74 -30.65
C ASN A 429 0.24 67.16 -29.97
N PHE A 430 -0.86 67.92 -29.89
CA PHE A 430 -2.13 67.40 -29.38
C PHE A 430 -2.68 66.27 -30.25
N GLN A 431 -2.60 66.41 -31.58
CA GLN A 431 -2.97 65.35 -32.52
C GLN A 431 -2.05 64.13 -32.43
N MET A 432 -0.78 64.31 -32.06
CA MET A 432 0.14 63.20 -31.77
C MET A 432 -0.27 62.50 -30.46
N GLY A 433 -0.60 63.27 -29.42
CA GLY A 433 -1.13 62.74 -28.15
C GLY A 433 -2.43 61.94 -28.32
N ALA A 434 -3.37 62.42 -29.13
CA ALA A 434 -4.60 61.71 -29.45
C ALA A 434 -4.34 60.39 -30.21
N ARG A 435 -3.38 60.37 -31.14
CA ARG A 435 -2.98 59.14 -31.85
C ARG A 435 -2.32 58.11 -30.93
N LEU A 436 -1.60 58.56 -29.90
CA LEU A 436 -1.00 57.68 -28.90
C LEU A 436 -2.05 57.13 -27.92
N ALA A 437 -3.07 57.92 -27.60
CA ALA A 437 -4.24 57.47 -26.86
C ALA A 437 -5.01 56.35 -27.59
N GLU A 438 -5.25 56.52 -28.88
CA GLU A 438 -5.87 55.51 -29.76
C GLU A 438 -5.10 54.18 -29.73
N LYS A 439 -3.76 54.23 -29.81
CA LYS A 439 -2.91 53.02 -29.71
C LYS A 439 -3.07 52.26 -28.39
N SER A 440 -3.41 52.95 -27.29
CA SER A 440 -3.68 52.29 -26.01
C SER A 440 -4.99 51.51 -26.04
N ALA A 441 -6.01 52.02 -26.73
CA ALA A 441 -7.29 51.32 -26.94
C ALA A 441 -7.12 50.14 -27.93
N ASP A 442 -6.24 50.29 -28.92
CA ASP A 442 -5.91 49.26 -29.92
C ASP A 442 -4.94 48.18 -29.38
N ALA A 443 -4.31 48.36 -28.22
CA ALA A 443 -3.19 47.53 -27.74
C ALA A 443 -3.48 46.01 -27.69
N ILE A 444 -4.72 45.60 -27.38
CA ILE A 444 -5.11 44.18 -27.42
C ILE A 444 -5.26 43.70 -28.87
N ALA A 445 -5.90 44.52 -29.72
CA ALA A 445 -6.08 44.19 -31.13
C ALA A 445 -4.73 44.06 -31.84
N GLU A 446 -3.76 44.92 -31.52
CA GLU A 446 -2.38 44.88 -32.06
C GLU A 446 -1.53 43.73 -31.46
N ALA A 447 -1.93 43.19 -30.31
CA ALA A 447 -1.29 42.04 -29.68
C ALA A 447 -1.82 40.70 -30.20
N LEU A 448 -2.99 40.70 -30.84
CA LEU A 448 -3.55 39.53 -31.50
C LEU A 448 -2.87 39.35 -32.87
N PRO A 449 -2.48 38.12 -33.26
CA PRO A 449 -1.85 37.88 -34.54
C PRO A 449 -2.84 38.10 -35.70
N ASP A 450 -2.42 38.81 -36.75
CA ASP A 450 -3.28 39.23 -37.88
C ASP A 450 -3.72 38.10 -38.83
N ASN A 451 -3.14 36.89 -38.75
CA ASN A 451 -3.53 35.75 -39.60
C ASN A 451 -3.30 34.39 -38.91
N PHE A 452 -4.20 33.44 -39.17
CA PHE A 452 -3.98 32.01 -38.90
C PHE A 452 -2.74 31.52 -39.68
N LEU A 453 -1.62 31.31 -39.00
CA LEU A 453 -0.46 30.63 -39.56
C LEU A 453 -0.70 29.12 -39.55
N ALA A 454 -1.31 28.62 -40.63
CA ALA A 454 -1.30 27.19 -40.92
C ALA A 454 0.16 26.72 -41.08
N GLY A 455 0.73 26.09 -40.05
CA GLY A 455 2.03 25.40 -40.15
C GLY A 455 3.17 25.90 -39.24
N THR A 456 2.94 26.75 -38.24
CA THR A 456 3.95 27.00 -37.18
C THR A 456 3.36 26.76 -35.80
N SER A 457 4.12 26.08 -34.93
CA SER A 457 3.64 25.44 -33.69
C SER A 457 3.22 26.37 -32.54
N ASN A 458 3.05 27.68 -32.77
CA ASN A 458 2.80 28.67 -31.71
C ASN A 458 1.52 29.48 -31.95
N GLY A 459 0.36 28.81 -32.05
CA GLY A 459 -0.92 29.48 -31.80
C GLY A 459 -0.87 30.28 -30.48
N GLY A 460 -1.53 31.44 -30.44
CA GLY A 460 -1.42 32.37 -29.33
C GLY A 460 -1.84 31.74 -28.00
N ASP A 461 -1.02 31.84 -26.96
CA ASP A 461 -1.49 31.56 -25.60
C ASP A 461 -2.34 32.76 -25.16
N LEU A 462 -3.47 32.52 -24.50
CA LEU A 462 -4.32 33.57 -23.94
C LEU A 462 -3.51 34.58 -23.10
N THR A 463 -2.50 34.10 -22.37
CA THR A 463 -1.63 34.95 -21.56
C THR A 463 -0.64 35.77 -22.38
N SER A 464 -0.24 35.32 -23.58
CA SER A 464 0.73 36.03 -24.41
C SER A 464 0.13 37.27 -25.08
N VAL A 465 -1.15 37.22 -25.44
CA VAL A 465 -1.89 38.39 -25.97
C VAL A 465 -1.97 39.49 -24.92
N ALA A 466 -2.37 39.15 -23.70
CA ALA A 466 -2.42 40.11 -22.59
C ALA A 466 -1.04 40.72 -22.28
N ARG A 467 0.03 39.90 -22.22
CA ARG A 467 1.41 40.39 -22.01
C ARG A 467 1.86 41.35 -23.11
N SER A 468 1.61 40.99 -24.36
CA SER A 468 1.96 41.83 -25.51
C SER A 468 1.17 43.14 -25.50
N ALA A 469 -0.11 43.12 -25.14
CA ALA A 469 -0.93 44.32 -25.01
C ALA A 469 -0.43 45.24 -23.89
N ILE A 470 -0.05 44.68 -22.73
CA ILE A 470 0.55 45.45 -21.63
C ILE A 470 1.89 46.06 -22.05
N LYS A 471 2.71 45.32 -22.79
CA LYS A 471 4.00 45.80 -23.28
C LYS A 471 3.84 46.92 -24.32
N LEU A 472 2.96 46.72 -25.31
CA LEU A 472 2.65 47.71 -26.34
C LEU A 472 2.07 48.98 -25.71
N GLY A 473 1.03 48.83 -24.87
CA GLY A 473 0.43 49.96 -24.16
C GLY A 473 1.40 50.65 -23.21
N GLY A 474 2.23 49.90 -22.50
CA GLY A 474 3.24 50.45 -21.58
C GLY A 474 4.35 51.24 -22.29
N VAL A 475 4.86 50.74 -23.43
CA VAL A 475 5.83 51.47 -24.27
C VAL A 475 5.20 52.72 -24.87
N VAL A 476 3.94 52.63 -25.35
CA VAL A 476 3.21 53.78 -25.89
C VAL A 476 2.96 54.86 -24.82
N ILE A 477 2.60 54.48 -23.60
CA ILE A 477 2.44 55.42 -22.48
C ILE A 477 3.78 56.04 -22.10
N ALA A 478 4.84 55.24 -22.00
CA ALA A 478 6.15 55.71 -21.55
C ALA A 478 6.86 56.59 -22.58
N GLU A 479 6.96 56.18 -23.85
CA GLU A 479 7.64 56.94 -24.92
C GLU A 479 6.76 58.08 -25.46
N GLY A 480 5.45 57.84 -25.61
CA GLY A 480 4.53 58.80 -26.21
C GLY A 480 4.29 60.02 -25.32
N PHE A 481 4.09 59.81 -24.02
CA PHE A 481 3.91 60.90 -23.07
C PHE A 481 5.24 61.50 -22.58
N SER A 482 6.38 60.81 -22.68
CA SER A 482 7.69 61.42 -22.38
C SER A 482 8.19 62.33 -23.51
N ALA A 483 8.03 61.92 -24.78
CA ALA A 483 8.30 62.80 -25.93
C ALA A 483 7.36 64.01 -25.94
N ALA A 484 6.10 63.82 -25.50
CA ALA A 484 5.19 64.92 -25.25
C ALA A 484 5.60 65.73 -24.02
N SER A 485 6.06 65.10 -22.91
CA SER A 485 6.56 65.75 -21.68
C SER A 485 7.78 66.65 -21.90
N ASP A 486 8.72 66.25 -22.74
CA ASP A 486 9.90 67.07 -23.07
C ASP A 486 9.47 68.31 -23.89
N ALA A 487 8.47 68.18 -24.76
CA ALA A 487 7.82 69.31 -25.43
C ALA A 487 6.86 70.10 -24.53
N PHE A 488 6.25 69.44 -23.54
CA PHE A 488 5.35 70.01 -22.56
C PHE A 488 6.08 70.73 -21.45
N SER A 489 7.34 70.43 -21.16
CA SER A 489 8.18 71.24 -20.25
C SER A 489 8.33 72.68 -20.75
N LEU A 490 8.34 72.88 -22.08
CA LEU A 490 8.32 74.20 -22.73
C LEU A 490 6.95 74.89 -22.65
N ALA A 491 5.87 74.11 -22.55
CA ALA A 491 4.50 74.59 -22.38
C ALA A 491 4.11 74.79 -20.91
N GLU A 492 4.68 74.01 -19.99
CA GLU A 492 4.61 74.16 -18.53
C GLU A 492 5.41 75.38 -18.10
N LEU A 493 6.54 75.65 -18.76
CA LEU A 493 7.20 76.95 -18.71
C LEU A 493 6.27 78.08 -19.17
N ARG A 494 5.42 77.87 -20.20
CA ARG A 494 4.35 78.81 -20.58
C ARG A 494 3.16 78.81 -19.63
N PHE A 495 2.93 77.77 -18.83
CA PHE A 495 1.79 77.63 -17.91
C PHE A 495 2.10 78.27 -16.54
N GLU A 496 3.31 78.04 -16.02
CA GLU A 496 3.90 78.84 -14.93
C GLU A 496 4.03 80.30 -15.36
N GLN A 497 4.50 80.55 -16.59
CA GLN A 497 4.49 81.91 -17.13
C GLN A 497 3.07 82.42 -17.36
N SER A 498 2.06 81.62 -17.73
CA SER A 498 0.67 82.03 -18.02
C SER A 498 -0.01 82.64 -16.80
N LYS A 499 0.28 82.14 -15.59
CA LYS A 499 -0.16 82.79 -14.34
C LYS A 499 0.41 84.21 -14.18
N ASP A 500 1.59 84.48 -14.73
CA ASP A 500 2.20 85.82 -14.81
C ASP A 500 1.94 86.54 -16.17
N LEU A 501 1.49 85.82 -17.21
CA LEU A 501 1.36 86.29 -18.59
C LEU A 501 -0.03 86.84 -18.91
N VAL A 502 -1.03 86.59 -18.07
CA VAL A 502 -2.34 87.27 -18.14
C VAL A 502 -2.17 88.80 -18.00
N GLY A 503 -1.05 89.27 -17.44
CA GLY A 503 -0.68 90.69 -17.41
C GLY A 503 0.31 91.14 -18.49
N ALA A 504 1.13 90.25 -19.06
CA ALA A 504 2.34 90.68 -19.79
C ALA A 504 2.35 90.41 -21.31
N GLN A 505 1.40 89.66 -21.88
CA GLN A 505 1.40 89.36 -23.32
C GLN A 505 0.05 89.62 -23.99
N ALA A 506 -0.55 90.77 -23.69
CA ALA A 506 -1.63 91.37 -24.46
C ALA A 506 -1.25 92.76 -25.03
N GLU A 507 0.04 93.06 -25.14
CA GLU A 507 0.52 94.19 -25.94
C GLU A 507 0.98 93.69 -27.30
N ILE A 508 0.01 93.43 -28.17
CA ILE A 508 0.21 93.90 -29.55
C ILE A 508 0.37 95.41 -29.38
N ASN A 509 1.59 95.91 -29.51
CA ASN A 509 1.90 97.31 -29.26
C ASN A 509 1.25 98.17 -30.36
N VAL A 510 -0.03 98.52 -30.18
CA VAL A 510 -0.79 99.49 -31.02
C VAL A 510 -0.35 100.94 -30.71
N GLN A 511 0.91 101.14 -30.29
CA GLN A 511 1.41 102.45 -29.87
C GLN A 511 2.03 103.28 -31.00
N LEU A 512 2.16 102.77 -32.23
CA LEU A 512 2.59 103.61 -33.36
C LEU A 512 1.60 103.57 -34.55
N LEU A 513 0.75 104.61 -34.60
CA LEU A 513 0.12 105.20 -35.79
C LEU A 513 -0.93 104.36 -36.58
N SER A 514 -2.20 104.41 -36.13
CA SER A 514 -3.30 104.92 -36.98
C SER A 514 -4.52 105.32 -36.13
N ASN A 515 -5.22 106.40 -36.49
CA ASN A 515 -6.46 106.88 -35.85
C ASN A 515 -7.71 106.04 -36.22
N ASN A 516 -7.54 104.76 -36.56
CA ASN A 516 -8.61 103.92 -37.07
C ASN A 516 -9.23 103.08 -35.94
N LEU A 517 -10.39 103.53 -35.43
CA LEU A 517 -11.17 102.84 -34.40
C LEU A 517 -11.47 101.37 -34.80
N GLU A 518 -11.68 101.12 -36.09
CA GLU A 518 -12.00 99.79 -36.62
C GLU A 518 -10.81 98.81 -36.49
N ALA A 519 -9.57 99.29 -36.66
CA ALA A 519 -8.37 98.45 -36.49
C ALA A 519 -8.18 98.03 -35.03
N ARG A 520 -8.44 98.93 -34.07
CA ARG A 520 -8.36 98.61 -32.63
C ARG A 520 -9.41 97.58 -32.21
N THR A 521 -10.65 97.70 -32.72
CA THR A 521 -11.72 96.72 -32.45
C THR A 521 -11.32 95.33 -32.94
N ARG A 522 -10.80 95.21 -34.17
CA ARG A 522 -10.37 93.92 -34.74
C ARG A 522 -9.18 93.28 -34.02
N VAL A 523 -8.22 94.08 -33.54
CA VAL A 523 -7.11 93.57 -32.70
C VAL A 523 -7.61 93.09 -31.35
N SER A 524 -8.54 93.82 -30.71
CA SER A 524 -9.16 93.39 -29.46
C SER A 524 -9.98 92.11 -29.61
N GLU A 525 -10.68 91.94 -30.74
CA GLU A 525 -11.39 90.70 -31.08
C GLU A 525 -10.44 89.52 -31.23
N LEU A 526 -9.31 89.70 -31.93
CA LEU A 526 -8.26 88.70 -32.06
C LEU A 526 -7.66 88.33 -30.69
N GLN A 527 -7.38 89.31 -29.83
CA GLN A 527 -6.89 89.06 -28.46
C GLN A 527 -7.90 88.33 -27.58
N ALA A 528 -9.20 88.60 -27.74
CA ALA A 528 -10.25 87.84 -27.05
C ALA A 528 -10.29 86.37 -27.52
N LYS A 529 -10.17 86.13 -28.83
CA LYS A 529 -10.11 84.78 -29.41
C LYS A 529 -8.87 84.00 -28.95
N ILE A 530 -7.69 84.65 -28.89
CA ILE A 530 -6.45 84.03 -28.36
C ILE A 530 -6.60 83.66 -26.88
N ARG A 531 -7.18 84.54 -26.04
CA ARG A 531 -7.45 84.21 -24.62
C ARG A 531 -8.40 83.03 -24.47
N ASN A 532 -9.43 82.95 -25.32
CA ASN A 532 -10.33 81.80 -25.32
C ASN A 532 -9.61 80.51 -25.75
N LEU A 533 -8.76 80.57 -26.77
CA LEU A 533 -7.97 79.43 -27.23
C LEU A 533 -7.03 78.90 -26.13
N ASN A 534 -6.40 79.78 -25.34
CA ASN A 534 -5.58 79.37 -24.20
C ASN A 534 -6.39 78.65 -23.11
N ASN A 535 -7.67 78.99 -22.92
CA ASN A 535 -8.53 78.24 -22.00
C ASN A 535 -8.84 76.83 -22.53
N ILE A 536 -9.09 76.71 -23.84
CA ILE A 536 -9.29 75.40 -24.50
C ILE A 536 -8.00 74.58 -24.43
N GLU A 537 -6.82 75.21 -24.55
CA GLU A 537 -5.51 74.56 -24.40
C GLU A 537 -5.37 73.86 -23.04
N VAL A 538 -5.72 74.54 -21.94
CA VAL A 538 -5.72 73.96 -20.59
C VAL A 538 -6.67 72.76 -20.50
N GLU A 539 -7.83 72.85 -21.15
CA GLU A 539 -8.78 71.73 -21.20
C GLU A 539 -8.20 70.53 -21.95
N VAL A 540 -7.58 70.74 -23.11
CA VAL A 540 -6.91 69.66 -23.88
C VAL A 540 -5.87 68.95 -23.00
N TYR A 541 -5.05 69.70 -22.27
CA TYR A 541 -4.07 69.14 -21.33
C TYR A 541 -4.71 68.28 -20.23
N SER A 542 -5.78 68.79 -19.60
CA SER A 542 -6.52 68.04 -18.60
C SER A 542 -7.10 66.75 -19.19
N ARG A 543 -7.65 66.79 -20.42
CA ARG A 543 -8.19 65.60 -21.10
C ARG A 543 -7.10 64.61 -21.50
N MET A 544 -5.90 65.08 -21.87
CA MET A 544 -4.76 64.20 -22.15
C MET A 544 -4.33 63.43 -20.90
N GLU A 545 -4.33 64.07 -19.74
CA GLU A 545 -4.04 63.43 -18.46
C GLU A 545 -5.15 62.44 -18.05
N ASP A 546 -6.44 62.79 -18.26
CA ASP A 546 -7.57 61.87 -18.05
C ASP A 546 -7.38 60.57 -18.84
N VAL A 547 -6.97 60.68 -20.11
CA VAL A 547 -6.69 59.53 -20.97
C VAL A 547 -5.49 58.72 -20.50
N ARG A 548 -4.39 59.39 -20.09
CA ARG A 548 -3.20 58.71 -19.55
C ARG A 548 -3.55 57.88 -18.32
N GLN A 549 -4.36 58.43 -17.41
CA GLN A 549 -4.81 57.75 -16.20
C GLN A 549 -5.79 56.61 -16.52
N ALA A 550 -6.75 56.82 -17.42
CA ALA A 550 -7.69 55.77 -17.84
C ALA A 550 -6.98 54.61 -18.56
N SER A 551 -5.99 54.92 -19.41
CA SER A 551 -5.14 53.93 -20.08
C SER A 551 -4.32 53.12 -19.07
N GLY A 552 -3.72 53.79 -18.08
CA GLY A 552 -3.01 53.12 -16.98
C GLY A 552 -3.92 52.18 -16.17
N ARG A 553 -5.17 52.60 -15.88
CA ARG A 553 -6.16 51.76 -15.17
C ARG A 553 -6.55 50.53 -16.00
N TYR A 554 -6.78 50.69 -17.30
CA TYR A 554 -7.12 49.59 -18.21
C TYR A 554 -6.00 48.55 -18.31
N LEU A 555 -4.76 48.98 -18.56
CA LEU A 555 -3.61 48.06 -18.60
C LEU A 555 -3.34 47.40 -17.25
N ALA A 556 -3.54 48.12 -16.14
CA ALA A 556 -3.42 47.55 -14.81
C ALA A 556 -4.48 46.47 -14.53
N ALA A 557 -5.73 46.66 -14.96
CA ALA A 557 -6.79 45.66 -14.84
C ALA A 557 -6.47 44.38 -15.65
N ILE A 558 -5.97 44.53 -16.89
CA ILE A 558 -5.51 43.39 -17.70
C ILE A 558 -4.35 42.66 -17.02
N ALA A 559 -3.36 43.41 -16.50
CA ALA A 559 -2.22 42.83 -15.80
C ALA A 559 -2.63 42.05 -14.53
N LYS A 560 -3.63 42.54 -13.78
CA LYS A 560 -4.22 41.81 -12.65
C LYS A 560 -4.87 40.50 -13.11
N GLY A 561 -5.68 40.55 -14.16
CA GLY A 561 -6.35 39.37 -14.72
C GLY A 561 -5.35 38.30 -15.18
N GLN A 562 -4.31 38.71 -15.87
CA GLN A 562 -3.26 37.81 -16.34
C GLN A 562 -2.50 37.14 -15.20
N ARG A 563 -2.08 37.90 -14.16
CA ARG A 563 -1.42 37.32 -12.98
C ARG A 563 -2.30 36.28 -12.30
N LEU A 564 -3.60 36.54 -12.21
CA LEU A 564 -4.55 35.60 -11.62
C LEU A 564 -4.69 34.30 -12.43
N LEU A 565 -4.67 34.38 -13.77
CA LEU A 565 -4.65 33.20 -14.64
C LEU A 565 -3.35 32.38 -14.49
N GLU A 566 -2.21 33.06 -14.37
CA GLU A 566 -0.91 32.43 -14.12
C GLU A 566 -0.87 31.75 -12.74
N ASP A 567 -1.41 32.40 -11.71
CA ASP A 567 -1.50 31.84 -10.35
C ASP A 567 -2.42 30.62 -10.29
N ARG A 568 -3.58 30.65 -10.96
CA ARG A 568 -4.47 29.49 -11.09
C ARG A 568 -3.79 28.35 -11.84
N THR A 569 -3.06 28.64 -12.91
CA THR A 569 -2.30 27.62 -13.66
C THR A 569 -1.21 26.97 -12.80
N ARG A 570 -0.46 27.78 -12.03
CA ARG A 570 0.55 27.29 -11.08
C ARG A 570 -0.08 26.44 -9.98
N PHE A 571 -1.22 26.86 -9.44
CA PHE A 571 -1.98 26.10 -8.45
C PHE A 571 -2.37 24.72 -8.99
N ARG A 572 -2.97 24.66 -10.19
CA ARG A 572 -3.31 23.38 -10.84
C ARG A 572 -2.11 22.47 -11.06
N GLN A 573 -0.95 23.03 -11.44
CA GLN A 573 0.29 22.27 -11.59
C GLN A 573 0.78 21.68 -10.25
N GLN A 574 0.73 22.46 -9.17
CA GLN A 574 1.07 21.99 -7.82
C GLN A 574 0.09 20.90 -7.34
N THR A 575 -1.22 21.14 -7.50
CA THR A 575 -2.28 20.17 -7.19
C THR A 575 -2.07 18.85 -7.93
N ALA A 576 -1.74 18.87 -9.22
CA ALA A 576 -1.48 17.65 -9.98
C ALA A 576 -0.28 16.84 -9.43
N ALA A 577 0.79 17.52 -8.99
CA ALA A 577 1.92 16.87 -8.34
C ALA A 577 1.52 16.27 -6.97
N ASP A 578 0.75 17.01 -6.17
CA ASP A 578 0.27 16.54 -4.87
C ASP A 578 -0.68 15.35 -4.99
N VAL A 579 -1.61 15.35 -5.95
CA VAL A 579 -2.47 14.20 -6.27
C VAL A 579 -1.62 12.96 -6.57
N SER A 580 -0.55 13.11 -7.35
CA SER A 580 0.37 12.01 -7.64
C SER A 580 1.03 11.47 -6.36
N ASN A 581 1.51 12.37 -5.48
CA ASN A 581 2.08 12.00 -4.18
C ASN A 581 1.06 11.25 -3.29
N TYR A 582 -0.19 11.71 -3.22
CA TYR A 582 -1.25 11.02 -2.47
C TYR A 582 -1.52 9.62 -3.02
N ARG A 583 -1.56 9.45 -4.35
CA ARG A 583 -1.72 8.13 -5.00
C ARG A 583 -0.56 7.19 -4.70
N TYR A 584 0.69 7.67 -4.75
CA TYR A 584 1.85 6.85 -4.40
C TYR A 584 1.85 6.46 -2.92
N LYS A 585 1.47 7.38 -2.03
CA LYS A 585 1.37 7.13 -0.59
C LYS A 585 0.26 6.13 -0.26
N ASP A 586 -0.91 6.25 -0.89
CA ASP A 586 -2.01 5.27 -0.77
C ASP A 586 -1.56 3.87 -1.28
N MET A 587 -0.95 3.81 -2.47
CA MET A 587 -0.42 2.56 -3.02
C MET A 587 0.60 1.92 -2.06
N ALA A 588 1.55 2.70 -1.55
CA ALA A 588 2.57 2.20 -0.63
C ALA A 588 1.95 1.65 0.66
N PHE A 589 1.01 2.38 1.28
CA PHE A 589 0.32 1.90 2.47
C PHE A 589 -0.49 0.64 2.23
N ARG A 590 -1.14 0.49 1.06
CA ARG A 590 -1.85 -0.75 0.71
C ARG A 590 -0.89 -1.93 0.57
N VAL A 591 0.27 -1.73 -0.07
CA VAL A 591 1.30 -2.78 -0.20
C VAL A 591 1.83 -3.19 1.17
N PHE A 592 2.22 -2.23 2.02
CA PHE A 592 2.73 -2.53 3.36
C PHE A 592 1.68 -3.17 4.27
N ARG A 593 0.42 -2.71 4.19
CA ARG A 593 -0.69 -3.33 4.92
C ARG A 593 -0.90 -4.78 4.48
N ASN A 594 -0.89 -5.04 3.17
CA ASN A 594 -1.11 -6.40 2.65
C ASN A 594 0.03 -7.34 3.07
N ASP A 595 1.30 -6.90 3.00
CA ASP A 595 2.46 -7.65 3.51
C ASP A 595 2.34 -7.91 5.02
N ALA A 596 2.02 -6.89 5.81
CA ALA A 596 1.84 -7.03 7.25
C ALA A 596 0.68 -7.98 7.61
N LEU A 597 -0.41 -7.97 6.85
CA LEU A 597 -1.54 -8.89 7.04
C LEU A 597 -1.18 -10.34 6.66
N GLN A 598 -0.38 -10.56 5.62
CA GLN A 598 0.13 -11.89 5.28
C GLN A 598 1.02 -12.45 6.39
N LYS A 599 1.95 -11.63 6.90
CA LYS A 599 2.80 -12.00 8.04
C LYS A 599 1.98 -12.26 9.30
N TYR A 600 0.97 -11.43 9.56
CA TYR A 600 0.03 -11.66 10.66
C TYR A 600 -0.68 -13.01 10.53
N ARG A 601 -1.21 -13.35 9.34
CA ARG A 601 -1.90 -14.62 9.11
C ARG A 601 -0.99 -15.82 9.38
N ALA A 602 0.25 -15.80 8.88
CA ALA A 602 1.22 -16.85 9.13
C ALA A 602 1.60 -16.95 10.62
N GLN A 603 1.77 -15.81 11.32
CA GLN A 603 2.03 -15.80 12.76
C GLN A 603 0.83 -16.31 13.58
N PHE A 604 -0.40 -15.97 13.18
CA PHE A 604 -1.61 -16.47 13.79
C PHE A 604 -1.69 -17.99 13.67
N ASP A 605 -1.44 -18.54 12.48
CA ASP A 605 -1.47 -20.00 12.25
C ASP A 605 -0.41 -20.74 13.10
N LEU A 606 0.78 -20.14 13.29
CA LEU A 606 1.77 -20.66 14.24
C LEU A 606 1.23 -20.63 15.68
N ALA A 607 0.58 -19.55 16.12
CA ALA A 607 -0.03 -19.51 17.44
C ALA A 607 -1.09 -20.61 17.62
N VAL A 608 -1.94 -20.85 16.61
CA VAL A 608 -2.93 -21.94 16.62
C VAL A 608 -2.23 -23.30 16.78
N GLN A 609 -1.14 -23.56 16.05
CA GLN A 609 -0.38 -24.81 16.16
C GLN A 609 0.17 -25.02 17.58
N TYR A 610 0.79 -24.01 18.20
CA TYR A 610 1.33 -24.13 19.56
C TYR A 610 0.23 -24.33 20.61
N ILE A 611 -0.92 -23.68 20.44
CA ILE A 611 -2.06 -23.85 21.34
C ILE A 611 -2.66 -25.25 21.21
N TYR A 612 -2.72 -25.79 19.99
CA TYR A 612 -3.13 -27.18 19.76
C TYR A 612 -2.14 -28.17 20.41
N LEU A 613 -0.84 -27.91 20.31
CA LEU A 613 0.19 -28.71 20.98
C LEU A 613 0.09 -28.63 22.52
N ALA A 614 -0.23 -27.46 23.08
CA ALA A 614 -0.53 -27.32 24.50
C ALA A 614 -1.77 -28.13 24.91
N ALA A 615 -2.83 -28.14 24.09
CA ALA A 615 -3.99 -28.98 24.32
C ALA A 615 -3.65 -30.48 24.28
N LYS A 616 -2.76 -30.92 23.37
CA LYS A 616 -2.31 -32.32 23.30
C LYS A 616 -1.50 -32.72 24.53
N ALA A 617 -0.62 -31.82 25.02
CA ALA A 617 0.11 -32.02 26.27
C ALA A 617 -0.83 -32.07 27.49
N TYR A 618 -1.84 -31.20 27.53
CA TYR A 618 -2.89 -31.19 28.55
C TYR A 618 -3.68 -32.52 28.56
N ASP A 619 -4.11 -33.01 27.40
CA ASP A 619 -4.86 -34.27 27.28
C ASP A 619 -4.01 -35.48 27.71
N PHE A 620 -2.74 -35.52 27.28
CA PHE A 620 -1.81 -36.58 27.68
C PHE A 620 -1.49 -36.54 29.18
N GLU A 621 -1.35 -35.36 29.76
CA GLU A 621 -1.00 -35.22 31.18
C GLU A 621 -2.16 -35.53 32.10
N THR A 622 -3.36 -35.02 31.79
CA THR A 622 -4.57 -35.26 32.59
C THR A 622 -5.17 -36.65 32.35
N ASN A 623 -4.98 -37.21 31.16
CA ASN A 623 -5.49 -38.52 30.73
C ASN A 623 -7.01 -38.73 30.98
N LEU A 624 -7.77 -37.63 30.93
CA LEU A 624 -9.23 -37.65 31.09
C LEU A 624 -9.91 -38.13 29.80
N LEU A 625 -10.99 -38.89 29.92
CA LEU A 625 -11.80 -39.33 28.78
C LEU A 625 -12.57 -38.14 28.18
N GLY A 626 -12.81 -38.15 26.87
CA GLY A 626 -13.53 -37.07 26.18
C GLY A 626 -14.96 -36.78 26.70
N ALA A 627 -15.58 -37.72 27.44
CA ALA A 627 -16.85 -37.48 28.12
C ALA A 627 -16.74 -36.58 29.37
N ASP A 628 -15.53 -36.39 29.92
CA ASP A 628 -15.28 -35.44 31.00
C ASP A 628 -15.20 -34.02 30.42
N ASN A 629 -15.96 -33.09 30.99
CA ASN A 629 -15.99 -31.68 30.56
C ASN A 629 -14.62 -30.99 30.65
N GLN A 630 -13.72 -31.49 31.50
CA GLN A 630 -12.36 -30.98 31.68
C GLN A 630 -11.33 -31.69 30.80
N SER A 631 -11.73 -32.63 29.93
CA SER A 631 -10.83 -33.32 29.01
C SER A 631 -10.22 -32.39 27.97
N GLY A 632 -8.97 -32.69 27.57
CA GLY A 632 -8.27 -31.96 26.52
C GLY A 632 -8.92 -32.09 25.14
N GLU A 633 -9.63 -33.20 24.89
CA GLU A 633 -10.33 -33.46 23.63
C GLU A 633 -11.34 -32.37 23.27
N ASN A 634 -11.93 -31.72 24.28
CA ASN A 634 -12.92 -30.65 24.10
C ASN A 634 -12.35 -29.36 23.47
N PHE A 635 -11.03 -29.19 23.51
CA PHE A 635 -10.38 -27.99 22.96
C PHE A 635 -9.95 -28.14 21.50
N PHE A 636 -9.68 -29.37 21.02
CA PHE A 636 -9.02 -29.59 19.73
C PHE A 636 -9.76 -28.95 18.55
N SER A 637 -11.05 -29.26 18.38
CA SER A 637 -11.84 -28.69 17.27
C SER A 637 -12.10 -27.19 17.47
N SER A 638 -12.27 -26.73 18.71
CA SER A 638 -12.47 -25.31 19.03
C SER A 638 -11.25 -24.46 18.61
N ILE A 639 -10.03 -24.95 18.88
CA ILE A 639 -8.77 -24.28 18.52
C ILE A 639 -8.66 -24.15 16.99
N ILE A 640 -8.94 -25.22 16.26
CA ILE A 640 -8.82 -25.24 14.79
C ILE A 640 -9.84 -24.31 14.14
N ARG A 641 -11.04 -24.21 14.70
CA ARG A 641 -12.13 -23.35 14.19
C ARG A 641 -11.92 -21.87 14.49
N GLU A 642 -11.11 -21.54 15.48
CA GLU A 642 -10.94 -20.17 15.95
C GLU A 642 -10.23 -19.28 14.91
N ARG A 643 -10.70 -18.04 14.78
CA ARG A 643 -10.22 -17.08 13.78
C ARG A 643 -9.72 -15.77 14.39
N THR A 644 -9.80 -15.65 15.72
CA THR A 644 -9.46 -14.43 16.44
C THR A 644 -8.44 -14.70 17.54
N ILE A 645 -7.54 -13.73 17.80
CA ILE A 645 -6.55 -13.84 18.87
C ILE A 645 -7.22 -13.85 20.24
N GLY A 646 -8.18 -12.95 20.46
CA GLY A 646 -8.77 -12.71 21.79
C GLY A 646 -8.09 -11.58 22.55
N GLN A 647 -8.30 -11.54 23.87
CA GLN A 647 -7.80 -10.48 24.74
C GLN A 647 -6.60 -10.96 25.55
N VAL A 648 -5.46 -10.30 25.39
CA VAL A 648 -4.25 -10.55 26.18
C VAL A 648 -3.95 -9.31 27.00
N GLN A 649 -3.70 -9.48 28.30
CA GLN A 649 -3.36 -8.40 29.21
C GLN A 649 -2.08 -8.75 29.96
N ASP A 650 -1.11 -7.83 29.94
CA ASP A 650 0.19 -8.01 30.60
C ASP A 650 0.94 -9.30 30.21
N GLY A 651 0.74 -9.77 28.97
CA GLY A 651 1.32 -11.03 28.43
C GLY A 651 0.51 -12.29 28.76
N GLU A 652 -0.59 -12.16 29.52
CA GLU A 652 -1.41 -13.30 29.94
C GLU A 652 -2.73 -13.36 29.16
N PRO A 653 -3.14 -14.56 28.71
CA PRO A 653 -4.41 -14.74 28.03
C PRO A 653 -5.60 -14.61 28.99
N LEU A 654 -6.69 -13.99 28.53
CA LEU A 654 -7.91 -13.77 29.31
C LEU A 654 -9.10 -14.56 28.75
N VAL A 655 -10.00 -14.98 29.65
CA VAL A 655 -11.28 -15.61 29.31
C VAL A 655 -12.18 -14.58 28.61
N GLY A 656 -12.78 -14.99 27.49
CA GLY A 656 -13.63 -14.12 26.68
C GLY A 656 -13.95 -14.71 25.31
N ARG A 657 -13.13 -14.41 24.31
CA ARG A 657 -13.24 -14.92 22.93
C ARG A 657 -11.86 -15.17 22.34
N GLY A 658 -11.78 -15.93 21.26
CA GLY A 658 -10.52 -16.12 20.54
C GLY A 658 -9.64 -17.21 21.14
N LEU A 659 -8.45 -17.35 20.56
CA LEU A 659 -7.42 -18.29 21.02
C LEU A 659 -7.04 -18.07 22.48
N SER A 660 -7.05 -16.83 22.92
CA SER A 660 -6.81 -16.42 24.31
C SER A 660 -7.83 -17.03 25.28
N ASP A 661 -9.12 -17.08 24.93
CA ASP A 661 -10.14 -17.71 25.78
C ASP A 661 -9.85 -19.19 26.00
N ILE A 662 -9.50 -19.90 24.92
CA ILE A 662 -9.21 -21.33 24.96
C ILE A 662 -7.99 -21.60 25.84
N LEU A 663 -6.90 -20.84 25.66
CA LEU A 663 -5.71 -20.94 26.51
C LEU A 663 -6.01 -20.63 27.98
N ALA A 664 -6.75 -19.55 28.26
CA ALA A 664 -7.08 -19.13 29.61
C ALA A 664 -7.92 -20.20 30.33
N ARG A 665 -8.94 -20.76 29.65
CA ARG A 665 -9.78 -21.83 30.19
C ARG A 665 -9.00 -23.12 30.44
N MET A 666 -8.07 -23.48 29.56
CA MET A 666 -7.21 -24.64 29.74
C MET A 666 -6.33 -24.49 30.99
N ASN A 667 -5.73 -23.31 31.19
CA ASN A 667 -4.94 -23.02 32.38
C ASN A 667 -5.78 -23.02 33.67
N GLN A 668 -6.96 -22.40 33.65
CA GLN A 668 -7.89 -22.40 34.79
C GLN A 668 -8.33 -23.82 35.16
N ASN A 669 -8.66 -24.66 34.18
CA ASN A 669 -8.97 -26.07 34.43
C ASN A 669 -7.77 -26.80 35.02
N PHE A 670 -6.57 -26.58 34.46
CA PHE A 670 -5.36 -27.24 34.94
C PHE A 670 -5.02 -26.86 36.37
N ALA A 671 -5.14 -25.58 36.75
CA ALA A 671 -4.88 -25.12 38.12
C ALA A 671 -5.75 -25.84 39.18
N VAL A 672 -6.96 -26.25 38.81
CA VAL A 672 -7.83 -27.08 39.67
C VAL A 672 -7.38 -28.54 39.65
N LEU A 673 -7.13 -29.08 38.45
CA LEU A 673 -6.73 -30.49 38.27
C LEU A 673 -5.35 -30.79 38.89
N GLU A 674 -4.46 -29.80 38.98
CA GLU A 674 -3.11 -29.96 39.54
C GLU A 674 -3.14 -30.51 40.96
N GLY A 675 -4.03 -29.98 41.82
CA GLY A 675 -4.24 -30.50 43.15
C GLY A 675 -5.03 -31.82 43.18
N GLN A 676 -6.07 -31.95 42.35
CA GLN A 676 -6.95 -33.13 42.35
C GLN A 676 -6.28 -34.41 41.83
N LEU A 677 -5.38 -34.27 40.86
CA LEU A 677 -4.64 -35.37 40.25
C LEU A 677 -3.24 -35.56 40.88
N GLY A 678 -2.91 -34.78 41.91
CA GLY A 678 -1.65 -34.93 42.66
C GLY A 678 -0.40 -34.51 41.89
N PHE A 679 -0.52 -33.66 40.86
CA PHE A 679 0.62 -33.16 40.09
C PHE A 679 1.59 -32.34 40.96
N ASN A 680 1.07 -31.69 42.00
CA ASN A 680 1.85 -30.93 42.98
C ASN A 680 2.64 -31.79 43.98
N ASN A 681 2.41 -33.12 44.03
CA ASN A 681 3.10 -34.02 44.96
C ASN A 681 3.36 -35.40 44.33
N PRO A 682 4.25 -35.49 43.31
CA PRO A 682 4.56 -36.74 42.63
C PRO A 682 5.25 -37.75 43.55
N GLN A 683 4.89 -39.03 43.42
CA GLN A 683 5.62 -40.13 44.03
C GLN A 683 6.82 -40.50 43.16
N THR A 684 8.03 -40.51 43.72
CA THR A 684 9.23 -40.91 42.97
C THR A 684 9.67 -42.30 43.34
N GLU A 685 10.01 -43.11 42.35
CA GLU A 685 10.50 -44.47 42.54
C GLU A 685 11.73 -44.72 41.64
N THR A 686 12.62 -45.61 42.07
CA THR A 686 13.77 -46.05 41.27
C THR A 686 13.81 -47.56 41.28
N ASN A 687 13.62 -48.18 40.11
CA ASN A 687 13.62 -49.63 39.96
C ASN A 687 14.62 -50.11 38.90
N ARG A 688 15.11 -51.33 39.08
CA ARG A 688 15.97 -52.07 38.16
C ARG A 688 15.22 -53.29 37.67
N PHE A 689 15.25 -53.53 36.37
CA PHE A 689 14.54 -54.63 35.73
C PHE A 689 15.52 -55.51 34.97
N SER A 690 15.56 -56.80 35.31
CA SER A 690 16.41 -57.80 34.67
C SER A 690 15.78 -58.34 33.40
N LEU A 691 16.46 -58.16 32.25
CA LEU A 691 16.00 -58.79 31.02
C LEU A 691 16.17 -60.32 31.09
N ARG A 692 17.24 -60.82 31.69
CA ARG A 692 17.46 -62.28 31.76
C ARG A 692 16.44 -62.98 32.66
N GLN A 693 16.31 -62.52 33.91
CA GLN A 693 15.52 -63.22 34.95
C GLN A 693 14.03 -62.86 34.90
N GLU A 694 13.69 -61.58 34.68
CA GLU A 694 12.31 -61.12 34.76
C GLU A 694 11.60 -61.15 33.40
N LEU A 695 12.25 -60.71 32.31
CA LEU A 695 11.66 -60.73 30.96
C LEU A 695 11.74 -62.12 30.30
N PHE A 696 12.94 -62.71 30.21
CA PHE A 696 13.16 -63.97 29.49
C PHE A 696 13.04 -65.22 30.37
N ARG A 697 12.83 -65.06 31.68
CA ARG A 697 12.67 -66.16 32.66
C ARG A 697 13.82 -67.17 32.66
N VAL A 698 15.03 -66.70 32.39
CA VAL A 698 16.27 -67.48 32.43
C VAL A 698 16.92 -67.30 33.81
N ALA A 699 17.29 -68.40 34.48
CA ALA A 699 17.86 -68.33 35.82
C ALA A 699 19.20 -67.54 35.85
N GLY A 700 19.50 -66.85 36.94
CA GLY A 700 20.69 -65.98 37.01
C GLY A 700 22.03 -66.72 37.15
N THR A 701 22.00 -68.03 37.40
CA THR A 701 23.19 -68.84 37.70
C THR A 701 23.08 -70.23 37.08
N GLY A 702 24.22 -70.79 36.68
CA GLY A 702 24.33 -72.16 36.16
C GLY A 702 24.64 -72.21 34.67
N GLU A 703 25.47 -73.18 34.29
CA GLU A 703 26.01 -73.30 32.92
C GLU A 703 24.91 -73.49 31.86
N SER A 704 23.91 -74.33 32.12
CA SER A 704 22.76 -74.50 31.23
C SER A 704 21.98 -73.20 31.04
N SER A 705 21.83 -72.42 32.10
CA SER A 705 21.17 -71.12 32.05
C SER A 705 21.98 -70.07 31.29
N ASP A 706 23.31 -70.16 31.35
CA ASP A 706 24.20 -69.28 30.58
C ASP A 706 24.13 -69.58 29.09
N LEU A 707 24.05 -70.86 28.71
CA LEU A 707 23.83 -71.26 27.31
C LEU A 707 22.47 -70.77 26.80
N THR A 708 21.39 -70.94 27.57
CA THR A 708 20.07 -70.42 27.19
C THR A 708 20.08 -68.89 27.04
N TRP A 709 20.81 -68.17 27.90
CA TRP A 709 20.94 -66.73 27.77
C TRP A 709 21.69 -66.31 26.50
N GLN A 710 22.75 -67.03 26.14
CA GLN A 710 23.47 -66.81 24.88
C GLN A 710 22.58 -67.05 23.66
N GLU A 711 21.79 -68.13 23.66
CA GLU A 711 20.81 -68.43 22.61
C GLU A 711 19.77 -67.32 22.46
N VAL A 712 19.28 -66.75 23.58
CA VAL A 712 18.36 -65.61 23.58
C VAL A 712 19.00 -64.38 22.94
N LEU A 713 20.25 -64.04 23.28
CA LEU A 713 20.91 -62.88 22.68
C LEU A 713 21.19 -63.08 21.19
N GLU A 714 21.61 -64.28 20.78
CA GLU A 714 21.85 -64.62 19.38
C GLU A 714 20.55 -64.57 18.57
N SER A 715 19.41 -65.00 19.12
CA SER A 715 18.12 -64.94 18.42
C SER A 715 17.64 -63.51 18.15
N HIS A 716 18.18 -62.52 18.86
CA HIS A 716 17.89 -61.10 18.68
C HIS A 716 18.96 -60.36 17.86
N ARG A 717 19.98 -61.07 17.35
CA ARG A 717 21.01 -60.50 16.48
C ARG A 717 20.42 -60.21 15.10
N VAL A 718 20.71 -59.02 14.58
CA VAL A 718 20.37 -58.57 13.23
C VAL A 718 21.67 -58.33 12.47
N GLU A 719 21.74 -58.82 11.23
CA GLU A 719 22.94 -58.70 10.38
C GLU A 719 23.28 -57.23 10.04
N ASP A 720 22.25 -56.41 9.84
CA ASP A 720 22.43 -54.99 9.54
C ASP A 720 21.27 -54.16 10.11
N LEU A 721 21.55 -53.31 11.10
CA LEU A 721 20.55 -52.42 11.69
C LEU A 721 19.91 -51.48 10.65
N ARG A 722 20.58 -51.22 9.52
CA ARG A 722 20.04 -50.37 8.45
C ARG A 722 18.92 -51.04 7.66
N SER A 723 18.80 -52.37 7.69
CA SER A 723 17.66 -53.07 7.08
C SER A 723 16.44 -53.09 8.00
N ASN A 724 16.61 -52.76 9.28
CA ASN A 724 15.52 -52.69 10.25
C ASN A 724 14.72 -51.38 10.11
N GLU A 725 13.42 -51.50 9.84
CA GLU A 725 12.53 -50.35 9.62
C GLU A 725 12.36 -49.47 10.87
N ASP A 726 12.22 -50.09 12.05
CA ASP A 726 12.05 -49.37 13.32
C ASP A 726 13.31 -48.56 13.65
N PHE A 727 14.50 -49.12 13.40
CA PHE A 727 15.77 -48.41 13.58
C PHE A 727 15.85 -47.17 12.68
N ARG A 728 15.52 -47.30 11.38
CA ARG A 728 15.52 -46.17 10.43
C ARG A 728 14.49 -45.10 10.76
N ARG A 729 13.35 -45.52 11.32
CA ARG A 729 12.25 -44.63 11.67
C ARG A 729 12.55 -43.81 12.92
N TYR A 730 12.98 -44.49 13.98
CA TYR A 730 13.03 -43.90 15.32
C TYR A 730 14.43 -43.53 15.80
N CYS A 731 15.49 -44.20 15.36
CA CYS A 731 16.84 -43.90 15.82
C CYS A 731 17.49 -42.87 14.89
N ASP A 732 18.31 -41.98 15.45
CA ASP A 732 19.23 -41.18 14.65
C ASP A 732 20.43 -42.08 14.33
N PRO A 733 20.50 -42.67 13.12
CA PRO A 733 21.58 -43.58 12.82
C PRO A 733 22.85 -42.74 12.84
N LEU A 734 23.78 -43.06 13.75
CA LEU A 734 25.05 -42.35 13.92
C LEU A 734 25.55 -41.82 12.57
N ARG A 735 26.03 -40.57 12.53
CA ARG A 735 26.60 -39.93 11.31
C ARG A 735 27.68 -40.77 10.59
N VAL A 736 28.12 -41.89 11.19
CA VAL A 736 29.08 -42.88 10.67
C VAL A 736 28.42 -44.17 10.12
N ILE A 737 27.31 -44.66 10.69
CA ILE A 737 26.71 -45.98 10.36
C ILE A 737 26.02 -45.97 8.99
N VAL A 738 25.31 -44.88 8.65
CA VAL A 738 24.55 -44.80 7.37
C VAL A 738 25.46 -44.91 6.15
N ASN A 739 26.67 -44.35 6.24
CA ASN A 739 27.60 -44.26 5.12
C ASN A 739 28.68 -45.35 5.13
N SER A 740 28.63 -46.29 6.07
CA SER A 740 29.58 -47.40 6.14
C SER A 740 29.37 -48.38 4.98
N PRO A 741 30.43 -48.77 4.24
CA PRO A 741 30.30 -49.80 3.20
C PRO A 741 30.08 -51.21 3.78
N ASN A 742 30.39 -51.42 5.06
CA ASN A 742 30.26 -52.73 5.72
C ASN A 742 28.92 -52.86 6.45
N PRO A 743 28.34 -54.07 6.54
CA PRO A 743 27.17 -54.35 7.38
C PRO A 743 27.33 -53.83 8.81
N GLN A 744 26.22 -53.43 9.42
CA GLN A 744 26.20 -52.82 10.75
C GLN A 744 25.37 -53.70 11.71
N PRO A 745 25.90 -54.84 12.14
CA PRO A 745 25.16 -55.78 12.97
C PRO A 745 24.90 -55.21 14.36
N GLY A 746 23.84 -55.70 14.99
CA GLY A 746 23.46 -55.33 16.36
C GLY A 746 22.48 -56.32 16.97
N ILE A 747 22.18 -56.15 18.25
CA ILE A 747 21.12 -56.89 18.94
C ILE A 747 19.90 -55.97 19.07
N VAL A 748 18.72 -56.45 18.69
CA VAL A 748 17.45 -55.71 18.79
C VAL A 748 16.48 -56.50 19.65
N ILE A 749 16.24 -56.05 20.87
CA ILE A 749 15.35 -56.71 21.84
C ILE A 749 14.03 -55.93 21.93
N PRO A 750 12.90 -56.47 21.45
CA PRO A 750 11.59 -55.93 21.74
C PRO A 750 11.19 -56.25 23.18
N ILE A 751 10.64 -55.27 23.88
CA ILE A 751 10.29 -55.38 25.29
C ILE A 751 8.87 -54.84 25.47
N GLU A 752 7.95 -55.70 25.90
CA GLU A 752 6.62 -55.27 26.32
C GLU A 752 6.63 -55.00 27.82
N THR A 753 5.93 -53.95 28.26
CA THR A 753 5.89 -53.55 29.66
C THR A 753 4.46 -53.34 30.12
N THR A 754 4.19 -53.58 31.40
CA THR A 754 2.85 -53.46 31.96
C THR A 754 2.85 -53.03 33.42
N ILE A 755 1.77 -52.39 33.84
CA ILE A 755 1.48 -52.06 35.24
C ILE A 755 0.11 -52.65 35.55
N GLN A 756 0.08 -53.95 35.80
CA GLN A 756 -1.13 -54.70 36.14
C GLN A 756 -0.94 -55.48 37.43
N ASN A 757 -2.05 -55.68 38.14
CA ASN A 757 -2.01 -56.33 39.43
C ASN A 757 -1.64 -57.81 39.26
N GLY A 758 -0.73 -58.32 40.11
CA GLY A 758 -0.28 -59.71 40.07
C GLY A 758 0.69 -60.05 38.94
N LEU A 759 1.12 -59.07 38.13
CA LEU A 759 2.15 -59.26 37.11
C LEU A 759 3.44 -58.52 37.48
N ASN A 760 4.58 -59.01 36.98
CA ASN A 760 5.83 -58.25 36.96
C ASN A 760 5.80 -57.19 35.84
N PHE A 761 6.82 -56.33 35.81
CA PHE A 761 6.89 -55.24 34.83
C PHE A 761 6.85 -55.69 33.36
N PHE A 762 7.25 -56.92 33.06
CA PHE A 762 7.26 -57.50 31.71
C PHE A 762 6.02 -58.37 31.40
N GLY A 763 5.02 -58.40 32.28
CA GLY A 763 3.74 -59.08 32.01
C GLY A 763 3.65 -60.54 32.43
N TRP A 764 4.65 -61.07 33.12
CA TRP A 764 4.59 -62.42 33.68
C TRP A 764 3.89 -62.44 35.05
N PRO A 765 3.30 -63.57 35.48
CA PRO A 765 2.83 -63.74 36.85
C PRO A 765 3.95 -63.43 37.86
N LEU A 766 3.63 -62.61 38.86
CA LEU A 766 4.60 -62.12 39.83
C LEU A 766 5.20 -63.27 40.65
N SER A 767 6.53 -63.30 40.76
CA SER A 767 7.29 -64.29 41.51
C SER A 767 8.35 -63.62 42.41
N GLY A 768 8.97 -64.38 43.31
CA GLY A 768 9.98 -63.83 44.22
C GLY A 768 11.21 -63.31 43.46
N GLY A 769 11.57 -62.05 43.69
CA GLY A 769 12.69 -61.38 43.00
C GLY A 769 12.28 -60.56 41.76
N ASP A 770 11.00 -60.61 41.36
CA ASP A 770 10.44 -59.74 40.32
C ASP A 770 10.18 -58.33 40.85
N SER A 771 10.25 -57.35 39.94
CA SER A 771 9.90 -55.95 40.17
C SER A 771 8.60 -55.58 39.44
N ASN A 772 7.80 -54.70 40.05
CA ASN A 772 6.61 -54.11 39.44
C ASN A 772 6.39 -52.67 39.94
N TYR A 773 5.52 -51.92 39.24
CA TYR A 773 5.06 -50.61 39.69
C TYR A 773 3.68 -50.71 40.33
N SER A 774 3.36 -49.75 41.21
CA SER A 774 2.04 -49.66 41.84
C SER A 774 0.92 -49.42 40.81
N THR A 775 -0.13 -50.23 40.87
CA THR A 775 -1.36 -50.03 40.08
C THR A 775 -2.27 -48.94 40.65
N SER A 776 -1.96 -48.38 41.82
CA SER A 776 -2.73 -47.27 42.42
C SER A 776 -2.42 -45.93 41.75
N ASN A 777 -1.31 -45.84 41.02
CA ASN A 777 -0.94 -44.67 40.25
C ASN A 777 -1.62 -44.72 38.89
N PHE A 778 -2.28 -43.64 38.49
CA PHE A 778 -2.91 -43.59 37.17
C PHE A 778 -1.88 -43.37 36.06
N ALA A 779 -0.77 -42.69 36.38
CA ALA A 779 0.34 -42.44 35.50
C ALA A 779 1.66 -42.69 36.23
N THR A 780 2.57 -43.46 35.61
CA THR A 780 3.96 -43.61 36.05
C THR A 780 4.86 -43.22 34.89
N LYS A 781 5.54 -42.07 35.02
CA LYS A 781 6.28 -41.43 33.94
C LYS A 781 7.79 -41.50 34.18
N ILE A 782 8.56 -41.54 33.09
CA ILE A 782 10.01 -41.58 33.11
C ILE A 782 10.57 -40.20 33.50
N ARG A 783 11.47 -40.18 34.47
CA ARG A 783 12.31 -39.01 34.81
C ARG A 783 13.69 -39.10 34.17
N SER A 784 14.28 -40.29 34.25
CA SER A 784 15.56 -40.64 33.63
C SER A 784 15.65 -42.15 33.48
N VAL A 785 16.47 -42.58 32.53
CA VAL A 785 16.65 -44.01 32.22
C VAL A 785 18.14 -44.35 32.14
N GLY A 786 18.48 -45.60 32.39
CA GLY A 786 19.80 -46.13 32.08
C GLY A 786 19.79 -47.62 31.81
N VAL A 787 20.89 -48.12 31.25
CA VAL A 787 21.07 -49.53 30.88
C VAL A 787 22.42 -49.99 31.40
N TRP A 788 22.47 -51.15 32.06
CA TRP A 788 23.69 -51.76 32.55
C TRP A 788 23.88 -53.16 31.99
N PHE A 789 25.13 -53.50 31.73
CA PHE A 789 25.56 -54.85 31.38
C PHE A 789 26.29 -55.49 32.55
N ASN A 790 25.77 -56.62 33.00
CA ASN A 790 26.37 -57.41 34.07
C ASN A 790 27.42 -58.36 33.47
N ASN A 791 28.58 -58.49 34.11
CA ASN A 791 29.75 -59.26 33.65
C ASN A 791 30.29 -58.78 32.28
N TYR A 792 30.41 -57.46 32.12
CA TYR A 792 30.87 -56.88 30.87
C TYR A 792 32.39 -56.65 30.88
N ASN A 793 33.10 -57.34 29.97
CA ASN A 793 34.56 -57.29 29.92
C ASN A 793 35.08 -56.00 29.26
N SER A 794 35.21 -54.94 30.07
CA SER A 794 35.76 -53.65 29.64
C SER A 794 37.29 -53.53 29.81
N THR A 795 37.98 -54.64 30.09
CA THR A 795 39.43 -54.63 30.32
C THR A 795 40.21 -54.37 29.04
N ALA A 796 41.37 -53.72 29.13
CA ALA A 796 42.27 -53.48 28.00
C ALA A 796 43.04 -54.76 27.59
N THR A 797 42.31 -55.83 27.28
CA THR A 797 42.84 -57.15 26.88
C THR A 797 42.44 -57.49 25.45
N ALA A 798 43.03 -58.54 24.86
CA ALA A 798 42.73 -58.96 23.49
C ALA A 798 41.25 -59.30 23.26
N ASN A 799 40.53 -59.74 24.31
CA ASN A 799 39.09 -60.06 24.30
C ASN A 799 38.24 -58.94 24.92
N GLY A 800 38.83 -57.81 25.27
CA GLY A 800 38.14 -56.66 25.84
C GLY A 800 37.17 -56.00 24.88
N LEU A 801 36.16 -55.36 25.45
CA LEU A 801 35.22 -54.46 24.80
C LEU A 801 35.49 -53.02 25.21
N THR A 802 34.87 -52.06 24.53
CA THR A 802 34.98 -50.63 24.86
C THR A 802 34.61 -50.34 26.32
N GLN A 803 35.17 -49.28 26.90
CA GLN A 803 34.74 -48.81 28.23
C GLN A 803 33.39 -48.08 28.24
N THR A 804 32.93 -47.62 27.06
CA THR A 804 31.74 -46.80 26.91
C THR A 804 30.80 -47.38 25.86
N PRO A 805 30.17 -48.53 26.13
CA PRO A 805 29.21 -49.09 25.20
C PRO A 805 28.02 -48.14 25.03
N ARG A 806 27.37 -48.22 23.87
CA ARG A 806 26.26 -47.34 23.50
C ARG A 806 25.03 -48.17 23.16
N VAL A 807 23.87 -47.67 23.54
CA VAL A 807 22.58 -48.32 23.29
C VAL A 807 21.54 -47.29 22.89
N PHE A 808 20.51 -47.75 22.17
CA PHE A 808 19.27 -47.01 22.01
C PHE A 808 18.18 -47.68 22.83
N LEU A 809 17.35 -46.87 23.49
CA LEU A 809 16.09 -47.32 24.07
C LEU A 809 14.97 -46.45 23.51
N VAL A 810 14.04 -47.09 22.80
CA VAL A 810 13.04 -46.38 22.00
C VAL A 810 11.64 -46.91 22.32
N PRO A 811 10.67 -46.03 22.61
CA PRO A 811 9.26 -46.42 22.72
C PRO A 811 8.66 -46.51 21.31
N ALA A 812 8.69 -47.71 20.71
CA ALA A 812 8.16 -47.96 19.36
C ALA A 812 6.65 -48.23 19.35
N GLY A 813 6.08 -48.59 20.50
CA GLY A 813 4.66 -48.82 20.73
C GLY A 813 3.95 -47.62 21.36
N ALA A 814 2.73 -47.87 21.82
CA ALA A 814 1.88 -46.88 22.48
C ALA A 814 2.21 -46.77 23.96
N ASP A 815 2.25 -45.55 24.48
CA ASP A 815 2.28 -45.31 25.92
C ASP A 815 0.92 -45.61 26.52
N VAL A 816 0.88 -46.29 27.66
CA VAL A 816 -0.36 -46.67 28.33
C VAL A 816 -0.47 -45.94 29.66
N LEU A 817 -1.62 -45.31 29.90
CA LEU A 817 -1.93 -44.58 31.13
C LEU A 817 -3.34 -44.97 31.58
N ARG A 818 -3.59 -45.04 32.89
CA ARG A 818 -4.95 -45.31 33.40
C ARG A 818 -5.74 -44.02 33.48
N VAL A 819 -7.03 -44.09 33.18
CA VAL A 819 -7.92 -42.95 33.36
C VAL A 819 -8.09 -42.70 34.87
N PRO A 820 -7.87 -41.45 35.36
CA PRO A 820 -7.81 -41.18 36.79
C PRO A 820 -9.16 -41.21 37.52
N THR A 821 -10.30 -41.15 36.81
CA THR A 821 -11.64 -40.93 37.38
C THR A 821 -12.56 -42.16 37.42
N VAL A 822 -12.13 -43.31 36.92
CA VAL A 822 -12.97 -44.53 36.86
C VAL A 822 -12.60 -45.48 37.99
N GLU A 823 -13.58 -46.08 38.67
CA GLU A 823 -13.36 -47.07 39.76
C GLU A 823 -12.48 -48.27 39.34
N ILE A 824 -12.38 -48.55 38.03
CA ILE A 824 -11.60 -49.66 37.46
C ILE A 824 -10.30 -49.18 36.77
N GLY A 825 -10.14 -47.87 36.56
CA GLY A 825 -8.95 -47.28 35.93
C GLY A 825 -8.59 -47.93 34.59
N GLU A 826 -9.54 -47.95 33.65
CA GLU A 826 -9.34 -48.49 32.29
C GLU A 826 -8.11 -47.84 31.63
N PRO A 827 -7.25 -48.61 30.96
CA PRO A 827 -6.09 -48.07 30.26
C PRO A 827 -6.49 -47.31 28.99
N ARG A 828 -5.83 -46.18 28.74
CA ARG A 828 -5.85 -45.42 27.49
C ARG A 828 -4.48 -45.54 26.83
N GLU A 829 -4.46 -45.85 25.54
CA GLU A 829 -3.25 -45.98 24.74
C GLU A 829 -2.97 -44.71 23.94
N TRP A 830 -1.70 -44.32 23.90
CA TRP A 830 -1.19 -43.13 23.24
C TRP A 830 -0.10 -43.51 22.25
N LEU A 831 -0.48 -43.67 20.99
CA LEU A 831 0.51 -43.79 19.91
C LEU A 831 1.11 -42.40 19.66
N ILE A 832 2.30 -42.14 20.17
CA ILE A 832 2.92 -40.80 20.15
C ILE A 832 3.78 -40.64 18.89
N ASN A 833 3.55 -39.53 18.18
CA ASN A 833 4.45 -39.03 17.16
C ASN A 833 5.09 -37.72 17.64
N ASP A 834 6.31 -37.82 18.17
CA ASP A 834 7.03 -36.67 18.72
C ASP A 834 7.64 -35.83 17.58
N GLN A 835 7.09 -34.64 17.36
CA GLN A 835 7.53 -33.72 16.31
C GLN A 835 8.41 -32.60 16.89
N VAL A 836 9.32 -32.05 16.09
CA VAL A 836 10.11 -30.88 16.47
C VAL A 836 9.20 -29.70 16.72
N ILE A 837 9.29 -29.14 17.93
CA ILE A 837 8.55 -27.96 18.38
C ILE A 837 9.61 -26.98 18.89
N PRO A 838 10.07 -26.06 18.02
CA PRO A 838 11.04 -25.05 18.39
C PRO A 838 10.58 -24.21 19.59
N VAL A 839 11.54 -23.58 20.27
CA VAL A 839 11.20 -22.58 21.30
C VAL A 839 10.96 -21.26 20.60
N PRO A 840 9.80 -20.60 20.78
CA PRO A 840 9.54 -19.34 20.13
C PRO A 840 10.42 -18.21 20.69
N PHE A 841 11.02 -17.41 19.80
CA PHE A 841 11.70 -16.19 20.20
C PHE A 841 10.69 -15.07 20.51
N PRO A 842 10.81 -14.34 21.63
CA PRO A 842 9.96 -13.19 21.91
C PRO A 842 10.14 -12.09 20.85
N LEU A 843 9.02 -11.63 20.28
CA LEU A 843 9.00 -10.51 19.34
C LEU A 843 8.66 -9.20 20.07
N ASN A 844 9.24 -8.11 19.59
CA ASN A 844 8.83 -6.76 19.97
C ASN A 844 8.65 -5.90 18.70
N SER A 845 8.06 -4.72 18.87
CA SER A 845 7.78 -3.81 17.75
C SER A 845 9.05 -3.34 17.02
N LEU A 846 10.18 -3.22 17.74
CA LEU A 846 11.45 -2.81 17.13
C LEU A 846 12.05 -3.91 16.25
N SER A 847 11.87 -5.18 16.62
CA SER A 847 12.30 -6.33 15.81
C SER A 847 11.64 -6.32 14.43
N LEU A 848 10.35 -5.96 14.35
CA LEU A 848 9.60 -5.87 13.10
C LEU A 848 9.96 -4.62 12.28
N MET A 849 10.26 -3.49 12.94
CA MET A 849 10.67 -2.26 12.25
C MET A 849 12.10 -2.34 11.71
N GLY A 850 12.98 -3.09 12.37
CA GLY A 850 14.39 -3.27 11.98
C GLY A 850 14.60 -4.32 10.89
N ASN A 851 13.67 -5.27 10.71
CA ASN A 851 13.77 -6.32 9.70
C ASN A 851 12.52 -6.37 8.81
N ARG A 852 12.60 -5.72 7.65
CA ARG A 852 11.51 -5.68 6.66
C ARG A 852 11.22 -7.06 6.03
N ASP A 853 12.23 -7.92 5.95
CA ASP A 853 12.15 -9.24 5.34
C ASP A 853 11.82 -10.34 6.37
N TRP A 854 11.38 -9.93 7.57
CA TRP A 854 11.03 -10.86 8.64
C TRP A 854 9.89 -11.81 8.20
N LEU A 855 10.14 -13.12 8.32
CA LEU A 855 9.21 -14.20 8.00
C LEU A 855 8.90 -15.03 9.25
N PRO A 856 7.62 -15.12 9.67
CA PRO A 856 7.22 -15.84 10.89
C PRO A 856 7.75 -17.27 11.01
N SER A 857 7.76 -18.03 9.92
CA SER A 857 8.15 -19.45 9.91
C SER A 857 9.66 -19.68 10.01
N LEU A 858 10.48 -18.70 9.62
CA LEU A 858 11.94 -18.80 9.61
C LEU A 858 12.54 -18.07 10.82
N ASP A 859 12.12 -16.83 11.05
CA ASP A 859 12.80 -15.94 11.97
C ASP A 859 12.37 -16.11 13.43
N ASN A 860 11.18 -16.68 13.70
CA ASN A 860 10.80 -17.07 15.06
C ASN A 860 11.72 -18.13 15.67
N PHE A 861 12.52 -18.82 14.84
CA PHE A 861 13.35 -19.95 15.21
C PHE A 861 14.79 -19.84 14.70
N GLY A 862 15.23 -18.63 14.31
CA GLY A 862 16.62 -18.38 13.88
C GLY A 862 17.01 -19.08 12.57
N GLY A 863 16.07 -19.29 11.65
CA GLY A 863 16.30 -19.88 10.33
C GLY A 863 16.22 -21.42 10.27
N GLN A 864 15.82 -22.10 11.35
CA GLN A 864 15.65 -23.55 11.37
C GLN A 864 14.23 -23.95 10.94
N SER A 865 14.08 -24.55 9.75
CA SER A 865 12.79 -24.99 9.19
C SER A 865 12.42 -26.44 9.53
N ASP A 866 12.80 -26.94 10.71
CA ASP A 866 12.58 -28.33 11.11
C ASP A 866 11.21 -28.57 11.78
N PHE A 867 10.37 -27.53 11.90
CA PHE A 867 9.04 -27.61 12.52
C PHE A 867 8.20 -28.76 11.95
N GLY A 868 7.63 -29.60 12.83
CA GLY A 868 6.78 -30.72 12.41
C GLY A 868 7.53 -31.98 11.96
N ARG A 869 8.86 -31.95 11.83
CA ARG A 869 9.64 -33.16 11.52
C ARG A 869 9.60 -34.14 12.70
N PRO A 870 9.39 -35.45 12.48
CA PRO A 870 9.52 -36.43 13.56
C PRO A 870 10.93 -36.42 14.16
N ARG A 871 11.00 -36.45 15.48
CA ARG A 871 12.26 -36.53 16.22
C ARG A 871 12.71 -37.98 16.33
N ARG A 872 14.02 -38.17 16.23
CA ARG A 872 14.68 -39.48 16.30
C ARG A 872 15.55 -39.55 17.54
N PHE A 873 15.56 -40.67 18.23
CA PHE A 873 16.30 -40.91 19.46
C PHE A 873 17.81 -41.05 19.20
N GLY A 874 18.60 -40.38 20.02
CA GLY A 874 20.06 -40.58 20.03
C GLY A 874 20.41 -41.82 20.83
N ASP A 875 21.63 -42.32 20.64
CA ASP A 875 22.17 -43.34 21.55
C ASP A 875 22.57 -42.69 22.88
N PHE A 876 22.66 -43.50 23.92
CA PHE A 876 23.25 -43.10 25.19
C PHE A 876 24.18 -44.18 25.73
N ARG A 877 24.97 -43.82 26.73
CA ARG A 877 25.97 -44.72 27.32
C ARG A 877 25.26 -45.78 28.15
N ALA A 878 25.52 -47.05 27.84
CA ALA A 878 25.28 -48.12 28.78
C ALA A 878 26.46 -48.21 29.76
N TYR A 879 26.16 -48.56 31.00
CA TYR A 879 27.14 -48.75 32.05
C TYR A 879 27.39 -50.25 32.27
N HIS A 880 28.40 -50.56 33.07
CA HIS A 880 28.80 -51.94 33.36
C HIS A 880 29.29 -52.04 34.80
N ASP A 881 29.58 -53.27 35.24
CA ASP A 881 29.84 -53.68 36.63
C ASP A 881 30.48 -52.60 37.51
N GLY A 882 29.64 -52.03 38.38
CA GLY A 882 29.97 -50.95 39.30
C GLY A 882 28.83 -50.61 40.28
N GLY A 883 28.59 -51.46 41.28
CA GLY A 883 27.92 -51.07 42.54
C GLY A 883 26.45 -50.58 42.52
N SER A 884 26.02 -50.01 43.65
CA SER A 884 24.67 -49.49 43.94
C SER A 884 24.28 -48.30 43.03
N PHE A 885 23.00 -47.93 42.99
CA PHE A 885 22.48 -46.87 42.12
C PHE A 885 23.31 -45.57 42.23
N ASN A 886 23.77 -45.07 41.09
CA ASN A 886 24.46 -43.81 40.96
C ASN A 886 23.65 -42.93 40.00
N GLN A 887 23.14 -41.80 40.51
CA GLN A 887 22.34 -40.87 39.71
C GLN A 887 23.15 -40.22 38.57
N ASN A 888 24.48 -40.32 38.60
CA ASN A 888 25.36 -39.88 37.50
C ASN A 888 25.46 -40.91 36.35
N GLU A 889 24.81 -42.06 36.47
CA GLU A 889 24.84 -43.15 35.49
C GLU A 889 23.49 -43.36 34.78
N VAL A 890 22.57 -42.41 34.96
CA VAL A 890 21.30 -42.33 34.21
C VAL A 890 21.30 -41.12 33.29
N VAL A 891 20.52 -41.20 32.22
CA VAL A 891 20.34 -40.12 31.25
C VAL A 891 18.93 -39.58 31.35
N SER A 892 18.83 -38.26 31.49
CA SER A 892 17.59 -37.50 31.29
C SER A 892 17.53 -37.08 29.82
N ASP A 893 17.06 -37.98 28.96
CA ASP A 893 16.80 -37.64 27.56
C ASP A 893 15.49 -36.85 27.48
N ASN A 894 15.56 -35.64 26.91
CA ASN A 894 14.42 -34.75 26.66
C ASN A 894 13.37 -35.35 25.71
N ARG A 895 13.51 -36.59 25.22
CA ARG A 895 12.52 -37.29 24.40
C ARG A 895 11.88 -38.48 25.10
N LEU A 896 12.52 -38.99 26.15
CA LEU A 896 12.01 -40.10 26.97
C LEU A 896 11.37 -39.60 28.26
N ILE A 897 11.81 -38.46 28.78
CA ILE A 897 11.21 -37.86 29.96
C ILE A 897 9.72 -37.58 29.74
N GLY A 898 8.91 -37.87 30.75
CA GLY A 898 7.46 -37.72 30.70
C GLY A 898 6.69 -38.82 29.98
N ARG A 899 7.37 -39.70 29.21
CA ARG A 899 6.76 -40.90 28.61
C ARG A 899 6.34 -41.88 29.71
N SER A 900 5.30 -42.66 29.44
CA SER A 900 4.87 -43.72 30.35
C SER A 900 5.88 -44.86 30.35
N VAL A 901 6.23 -45.39 31.54
CA VAL A 901 7.01 -46.65 31.60
C VAL A 901 6.19 -47.85 31.15
N TRP A 902 4.86 -47.76 31.21
CA TRP A 902 3.98 -48.74 30.61
C TRP A 902 3.84 -48.40 29.12
N ASN A 903 4.50 -49.19 28.28
CA ASN A 903 4.44 -49.07 26.83
C ASN A 903 4.24 -50.45 26.19
N THR A 904 3.44 -50.50 25.13
CA THR A 904 3.12 -51.75 24.44
C THR A 904 4.31 -52.35 23.70
N ARG A 905 5.35 -51.56 23.38
CA ARG A 905 6.59 -52.04 22.76
C ARG A 905 7.74 -51.04 22.90
N TRP A 906 8.70 -51.36 23.74
CA TRP A 906 10.03 -50.76 23.72
C TRP A 906 10.97 -51.54 22.79
N LEU A 907 11.98 -50.86 22.27
CA LEU A 907 13.11 -51.45 21.56
C LEU A 907 14.40 -51.07 22.26
N LEU A 908 15.11 -52.06 22.80
CA LEU A 908 16.50 -51.92 23.22
C LEU A 908 17.40 -52.37 22.07
N ILE A 909 18.26 -51.48 21.59
CA ILE A 909 19.17 -51.75 20.47
C ILE A 909 20.61 -51.58 20.94
N ILE A 910 21.43 -52.60 20.73
CA ILE A 910 22.85 -52.64 21.08
C ILE A 910 23.66 -52.75 19.77
N PRO A 911 24.20 -51.63 19.23
CA PRO A 911 24.99 -51.66 18.01
C PRO A 911 26.35 -52.32 18.23
N GLY A 912 26.73 -53.28 17.38
CA GLY A 912 28.03 -53.94 17.45
C GLY A 912 29.21 -53.00 17.17
N SER A 913 28.99 -51.97 16.34
CA SER A 913 30.00 -50.97 15.96
C SER A 913 30.54 -50.13 17.12
N ASN A 914 29.82 -50.08 18.24
CA ASN A 914 30.25 -49.38 19.44
C ASN A 914 30.94 -50.30 20.47
N LEU A 915 31.06 -51.60 20.20
CA LEU A 915 31.66 -52.56 21.14
C LEU A 915 33.16 -52.74 20.89
N VAL A 916 33.56 -52.85 19.62
CA VAL A 916 34.96 -52.91 19.14
C VAL A 916 35.00 -52.54 17.65
N SER A 917 36.19 -52.36 17.07
CA SER A 917 36.36 -51.91 15.68
C SER A 917 35.71 -52.80 14.62
N ASN A 918 35.64 -54.12 14.86
CA ASN A 918 34.86 -55.04 14.03
C ASN A 918 33.52 -55.33 14.74
N PRO A 919 32.37 -54.88 14.17
CA PRO A 919 31.07 -55.02 14.81
C PRO A 919 30.68 -56.47 15.15
N ASP A 920 30.90 -57.42 14.24
CA ASP A 920 30.56 -58.84 14.46
C ASP A 920 31.38 -59.43 15.60
N GLN A 921 32.69 -59.17 15.60
CA GLN A 921 33.56 -59.59 16.70
C GLN A 921 33.15 -58.97 18.03
N GLY A 922 32.67 -57.72 18.02
CA GLY A 922 32.16 -57.04 19.21
C GLY A 922 30.95 -57.74 19.80
N LEU A 923 30.00 -58.15 18.94
CA LEU A 923 28.82 -58.91 19.36
C LEU A 923 29.19 -60.31 19.84
N ASP A 924 30.08 -61.01 19.13
CA ASP A 924 30.51 -62.35 19.55
C ASP A 924 31.17 -62.31 20.94
N ARG A 925 32.04 -61.32 21.20
CA ARG A 925 32.65 -61.11 22.53
C ARG A 925 31.62 -60.72 23.59
N PHE A 926 30.60 -59.95 23.21
CA PHE A 926 29.54 -59.53 24.12
C PHE A 926 28.68 -60.72 24.58
N ILE A 927 28.30 -61.60 23.65
CA ILE A 927 27.44 -62.76 23.90
C ILE A 927 28.25 -63.91 24.53
N TYR A 928 29.41 -64.25 23.94
CA TYR A 928 30.15 -65.48 24.26
C TYR A 928 31.38 -65.25 25.15
N GLY A 929 31.81 -64.00 25.38
CA GLY A 929 33.04 -63.72 26.13
C GLY A 929 34.29 -64.22 25.41
N SER A 930 35.16 -64.98 26.11
CA SER A 930 36.31 -65.67 25.49
C SER A 930 35.97 -67.04 24.91
N GLY A 931 34.69 -67.43 24.90
CA GLY A 931 34.19 -68.64 24.23
C GLY A 931 33.79 -69.78 25.17
N ALA A 932 34.01 -69.67 26.49
CA ALA A 932 33.40 -70.62 27.44
C ALA A 932 32.00 -70.14 27.87
N PRO A 933 31.05 -71.06 28.12
CA PRO A 933 29.72 -70.70 28.62
C PRO A 933 29.81 -69.85 29.89
N GLY A 934 29.13 -68.71 29.88
CA GLY A 934 29.09 -67.81 31.02
C GLY A 934 30.26 -66.83 31.16
N GLU A 935 31.11 -66.66 30.15
CA GLU A 935 32.12 -65.60 30.12
C GLU A 935 31.64 -64.30 29.47
N GLY A 936 30.56 -64.35 28.68
CA GLY A 936 29.89 -63.17 28.13
C GLY A 936 29.00 -62.45 29.14
N ILE A 937 28.18 -61.51 28.67
CA ILE A 937 27.28 -60.77 29.56
C ILE A 937 26.32 -61.69 30.32
N LYS A 938 26.22 -61.49 31.62
CA LYS A 938 25.36 -62.29 32.51
C LYS A 938 23.93 -61.78 32.57
N ASP A 939 23.72 -60.50 32.32
CA ASP A 939 22.39 -59.89 32.32
C ASP A 939 22.46 -58.52 31.64
N ILE A 940 21.29 -58.04 31.22
CA ILE A 940 21.06 -56.66 30.82
C ILE A 940 20.01 -56.10 31.77
N LEU A 941 20.34 -55.01 32.45
CA LEU A 941 19.47 -54.36 33.43
C LEU A 941 18.98 -53.03 32.87
N ILE A 942 17.68 -52.78 32.89
CA ILE A 942 17.08 -51.48 32.56
C ILE A 942 16.68 -50.78 33.85
N PHE A 943 17.00 -49.50 33.93
CA PHE A 943 16.79 -48.69 35.12
C PHE A 943 15.88 -47.54 34.78
N PHE A 944 14.84 -47.37 35.58
CA PHE A 944 13.96 -46.22 35.47
C PHE A 944 13.95 -45.50 36.81
N GLN A 945 14.26 -44.20 36.77
CA GLN A 945 13.80 -43.27 37.79
C GLN A 945 12.48 -42.70 37.29
N THR A 946 11.42 -42.83 38.08
CA THR A 946 10.07 -42.43 37.69
C THR A 946 9.51 -41.38 38.62
N TYR A 947 8.48 -40.69 38.13
CA TYR A 947 7.56 -39.93 38.94
C TYR A 947 6.14 -40.35 38.57
N ALA A 948 5.30 -40.56 39.57
CA ALA A 948 3.98 -41.13 39.41
C ALA A 948 2.93 -40.29 40.13
N TYR A 949 1.72 -40.34 39.61
CA TYR A 949 0.58 -39.56 40.09
C TYR A 949 -0.55 -40.49 40.51
N THR A 950 -1.12 -40.23 41.69
CA THR A 950 -2.27 -40.94 42.25
C THR A 950 -3.56 -40.18 41.96
N SER A 951 -4.67 -40.88 41.68
CA SER A 951 -5.96 -40.20 41.60
C SER A 951 -6.46 -39.80 42.99
N GLY A 952 -6.69 -38.50 43.20
CA GLY A 952 -7.37 -37.96 44.38
C GLY A 952 -8.81 -37.51 44.10
N LYS A 953 -9.27 -37.62 42.84
CA LYS A 953 -10.61 -37.19 42.41
C LYS A 953 -11.62 -38.25 42.86
N ALA A 954 -12.27 -38.03 44.01
CA ALA A 954 -13.44 -38.78 44.41
C ALA A 954 -14.53 -38.59 43.33
N THR A 955 -15.12 -39.68 42.86
CA THR A 955 -16.35 -39.65 42.07
C THR A 955 -17.46 -39.12 42.99
N GLU A 956 -17.96 -37.90 42.74
CA GLU A 956 -19.26 -37.47 43.28
C GLU A 956 -20.41 -38.17 42.55
#